data_AF-A0A8T6RGL8-F1
#
_entry.id   AF-A0A8T6RGL8-F1
#
_cell.length_a   1.000
_cell.length_b   1.000
_cell.length_c   1.000
_cell.angle_alpha   90.00
_cell.angle_beta   90.00
_cell.angle_gamma   90.00
#
_symmetry.space_group_name_H-M   'P 1'
#
loop_
_entity.id
_entity.type
_entity.pdbx_description
1 polymer ?
#
loop_
_entity_poly.entity_id
_entity_poly.type
_entity_poly.pdbx_seq_one_letter_code
_entity_poly.pdbx_strand_id
1 'polypeptide(L)'
;MDDLKNINQIAIDILKIAEDLSNKKPLNVDMLYRTAIKKLNYPDIEINKTIYDLLLKKIIIPEKKLVRTQVLKNEKRQSIFDLIRKCPGSHLREIRETLNLNPHVAQAHLKMLENFNFIYRRKHLKYIVFFPFDFIKKNEDAILSLKNDKAEQIFLRILQEQVIDMIRLKELEGIEQKLINYHLDPMVASGLISKVDKDGKTLYQVNQDKYLMIERYLEIKLEKIEGIKSEKPASADLMQSGSSDLLKPQVPQEPKDLVQIKREYDFVGGEIRFKCAVQNISNTVVTDINVTLIPTSQYEVTERVKAVEILKPGESRGVDFNLVPLTCGKSKVFGSATYMDPFGNPHTVTLQPKEIWIKCPLVIPKTTDLAEIDKIKKQLQKGEAKIHFEISQDSAFTIVYDQISALDLSEIDIDADNLSTIHSGMAKVTNDNMIIESKITNNIAVLTVWTRDMKQATGFLAYIKNLIKMTFELHKRMEGKIEKISQTILDTDDIFNRFATLFQYCEEKDNWKVGDIILLLNEIKVKVERSVPGSSIIEKIMDWNENLQALRVGDSLSNQNQMDLEHNIINWLSETNRVGCNQLEIYRQSFPEKKDQIKNLCELTEKEDVFVQKIHHIYAINILQYLMIINRKSGLAIFQYDFTKGDEIDGDLISGFLTAIQDFGKEISRGEDTSMKKLAYKNFQIELDDGEFTKIALILKGKPIKYLNKKLKTFIREFETTFKTELQNFNGDVAVFDPAVDLVTKTFQ
;
A
#
# COMPACT_ATOMS: atom_id res chain seq x y z
N MET A 1 8.09 -15.59 -6.69
CA MET A 1 6.75 -16.10 -6.32
C MET A 1 6.30 -15.58 -4.96
N ASP A 2 7.12 -14.75 -4.30
CA ASP A 2 6.94 -14.39 -2.89
C ASP A 2 5.81 -13.39 -2.62
N ASP A 3 5.38 -12.62 -3.63
CA ASP A 3 4.18 -11.76 -3.53
C ASP A 3 2.90 -12.50 -3.11
N LEU A 4 2.83 -13.82 -3.33
CA LEU A 4 1.68 -14.64 -2.98
C LEU A 4 1.69 -15.14 -1.53
N LYS A 5 2.83 -15.05 -0.82
CA LYS A 5 2.96 -15.55 0.57
C LYS A 5 2.24 -14.69 1.62
N ASN A 6 2.00 -13.41 1.33
CA ASN A 6 1.33 -12.45 2.21
C ASN A 6 -0.08 -12.05 1.70
N ILE A 7 -0.80 -12.98 1.07
CA ILE A 7 -2.18 -12.76 0.60
C ILE A 7 -3.16 -13.25 1.66
N ASN A 8 -3.97 -12.33 2.20
CA ASN A 8 -5.04 -12.62 3.16
C ASN A 8 -6.06 -13.62 2.57
N GLN A 9 -6.66 -14.47 3.41
CA GLN A 9 -7.60 -15.53 3.02
C GLN A 9 -8.74 -15.02 2.13
N ILE A 10 -9.31 -13.85 2.43
CA ILE A 10 -10.35 -13.18 1.63
C ILE A 10 -9.91 -13.03 0.16
N ALA A 11 -8.66 -12.64 -0.06
CA ALA A 11 -8.10 -12.44 -1.40
C ALA A 11 -7.85 -13.78 -2.11
N ILE A 12 -7.46 -14.84 -1.40
CA ILE A 12 -7.32 -16.20 -1.95
C ILE A 12 -8.68 -16.69 -2.49
N ASP A 13 -9.76 -16.49 -1.73
CA ASP A 13 -11.08 -16.99 -2.11
C ASP A 13 -11.73 -16.16 -3.23
N ILE A 14 -11.50 -14.84 -3.25
CA ILE A 14 -11.85 -13.99 -4.39
C ILE A 14 -11.05 -14.38 -5.64
N LEU A 15 -9.77 -14.73 -5.52
CA LEU A 15 -8.95 -15.19 -6.64
C LEU A 15 -9.46 -16.51 -7.24
N LYS A 16 -9.91 -17.47 -6.44
CA LYS A 16 -10.55 -18.69 -6.94
C LYS A 16 -11.78 -18.37 -7.80
N ILE A 17 -12.63 -17.45 -7.34
CA ILE A 17 -13.81 -17.00 -8.10
C ILE A 17 -13.38 -16.28 -9.39
N ALA A 18 -12.33 -15.46 -9.35
CA ALA A 18 -11.78 -14.79 -10.53
C ALA A 18 -11.22 -15.78 -11.55
N GLU A 19 -10.51 -16.85 -11.12
CA GLU A 19 -10.03 -17.94 -11.98
C GLU A 19 -11.19 -18.68 -12.68
N ASP A 20 -12.25 -19.02 -11.93
CA ASP A 20 -13.45 -19.68 -12.47
C ASP A 20 -14.18 -18.84 -13.53
N LEU A 21 -14.25 -17.52 -13.31
CA LEU A 21 -14.89 -16.58 -14.23
C LEU A 21 -14.03 -16.33 -15.48
N SER A 22 -12.72 -16.12 -15.30
CA SER A 22 -11.78 -15.81 -16.38
C SER A 22 -11.61 -16.95 -17.39
N ASN A 23 -11.76 -18.20 -16.92
CA ASN A 23 -11.75 -19.39 -17.77
C ASN A 23 -12.89 -19.41 -18.80
N LYS A 24 -14.06 -18.82 -18.49
CA LYS A 24 -15.25 -18.84 -19.35
C LYS A 24 -15.36 -17.61 -20.24
N LYS A 25 -15.05 -16.42 -19.71
CA LYS A 25 -15.14 -15.13 -20.41
C LYS A 25 -14.03 -14.18 -19.90
N PRO A 26 -13.69 -13.10 -20.62
CA PRO A 26 -12.87 -12.03 -20.07
C PRO A 26 -13.38 -11.58 -18.69
N LEU A 27 -12.47 -11.33 -17.75
CA LEU A 27 -12.82 -11.07 -16.35
C LEU A 27 -13.57 -9.74 -16.21
N ASN A 28 -14.86 -9.83 -15.88
CA ASN A 28 -15.70 -8.69 -15.58
C ASN A 28 -15.75 -8.47 -14.04
N VAL A 29 -15.37 -7.28 -13.59
CA VAL A 29 -15.21 -6.97 -12.15
C VAL A 29 -16.54 -6.90 -11.41
N ASP A 30 -17.60 -6.37 -12.03
CA ASP A 30 -18.95 -6.36 -11.44
C ASP A 30 -19.51 -7.78 -11.28
N MET A 31 -19.30 -8.65 -12.28
CA MET A 31 -19.65 -10.07 -12.18
C MET A 31 -18.84 -10.78 -11.09
N LEU A 32 -17.54 -10.48 -10.95
CA LEU A 32 -16.70 -11.00 -9.87
C LEU A 32 -17.24 -10.56 -8.49
N TYR A 33 -17.51 -9.27 -8.30
CA TYR A 33 -18.05 -8.73 -7.05
C TYR A 33 -19.39 -9.36 -6.66
N ARG A 34 -20.37 -9.40 -7.58
CA ARG A 34 -21.67 -10.04 -7.34
C ARG A 34 -21.55 -11.54 -7.04
N THR A 35 -20.62 -12.22 -7.70
CA THR A 35 -20.38 -13.66 -7.44
C THR A 35 -19.68 -13.88 -6.10
N ALA A 36 -18.78 -12.97 -5.71
CA ALA A 36 -18.08 -13.01 -4.42
C ALA A 36 -19.05 -12.81 -3.25
N ILE A 37 -19.86 -11.74 -3.24
CA ILE A 37 -20.88 -11.53 -2.18
C ILE A 37 -21.83 -12.74 -2.07
N LYS A 38 -22.25 -13.31 -3.21
CA LYS A 38 -23.18 -14.45 -3.20
C LYS A 38 -22.55 -15.77 -2.70
N LYS A 39 -21.21 -15.91 -2.76
CA LYS A 39 -20.52 -17.18 -2.43
C LYS A 39 -19.65 -17.13 -1.16
N LEU A 40 -19.22 -15.95 -0.73
CA LEU A 40 -18.27 -15.77 0.36
C LEU A 40 -18.95 -15.16 1.58
N ASN A 41 -18.65 -15.69 2.76
CA ASN A 41 -19.20 -15.20 4.03
C ASN A 41 -18.30 -14.10 4.63
N TYR A 42 -18.10 -13.01 3.88
CA TYR A 42 -17.32 -11.84 4.30
C TYR A 42 -18.14 -10.57 4.09
N PRO A 43 -17.91 -9.49 4.88
CA PRO A 43 -18.60 -8.22 4.65
C PRO A 43 -18.34 -7.67 3.25
N ASP A 44 -19.38 -7.16 2.58
CA ASP A 44 -19.31 -6.55 1.25
C ASP A 44 -18.15 -5.53 1.11
N ILE A 45 -17.93 -4.73 2.16
CA ILE A 45 -16.86 -3.73 2.24
C ILE A 45 -15.46 -4.38 2.14
N GLU A 46 -15.25 -5.52 2.80
CA GLU A 46 -13.98 -6.25 2.76
C GLU A 46 -13.78 -6.97 1.43
N ILE A 47 -14.84 -7.57 0.87
CA ILE A 47 -14.82 -8.16 -0.47
C ILE A 47 -14.45 -7.10 -1.51
N ASN A 48 -15.11 -5.94 -1.46
CA ASN A 48 -14.88 -4.85 -2.40
C ASN A 48 -13.46 -4.29 -2.29
N LYS A 49 -13.02 -3.95 -1.06
CA LYS A 49 -11.64 -3.53 -0.75
C LYS A 49 -10.63 -4.52 -1.32
N THR A 50 -10.86 -5.82 -1.10
CA THR A 50 -9.93 -6.86 -1.53
C THR A 50 -9.90 -7.03 -3.05
N ILE A 51 -11.03 -6.91 -3.75
CA ILE A 51 -11.05 -6.87 -5.23
C ILE A 51 -10.24 -5.67 -5.75
N TYR A 52 -10.36 -4.49 -5.12
CA TYR A 52 -9.54 -3.33 -5.48
C TYR A 52 -8.04 -3.54 -5.19
N ASP A 53 -7.67 -4.12 -4.04
CA ASP A 53 -6.27 -4.43 -3.72
C ASP A 53 -5.66 -5.41 -4.76
N LEU A 54 -6.45 -6.38 -5.23
CA LEU A 54 -6.06 -7.31 -6.30
C LEU A 54 -5.93 -6.61 -7.68
N LEU A 55 -6.75 -5.60 -7.98
CA LEU A 55 -6.66 -4.80 -9.20
C LEU A 55 -5.44 -3.88 -9.19
N LEU A 56 -5.21 -3.14 -8.10
CA LEU A 56 -4.08 -2.22 -7.93
C LEU A 56 -2.73 -2.94 -8.04
N LYS A 57 -2.60 -4.11 -7.42
CA LYS A 57 -1.41 -4.97 -7.52
C LYS A 57 -1.29 -5.70 -8.89
N LYS A 58 -2.22 -5.44 -9.82
CA LYS A 58 -2.40 -6.16 -11.11
C LYS A 58 -2.39 -7.69 -10.95
N ILE A 59 -2.92 -8.19 -9.83
CA ILE A 59 -3.11 -9.62 -9.61
C ILE A 59 -4.30 -10.10 -10.42
N ILE A 60 -5.35 -9.28 -10.54
CA ILE A 60 -6.42 -9.43 -11.51
C ILE A 60 -6.45 -8.21 -12.45
N ILE A 61 -6.84 -8.40 -13.70
CA ILE A 61 -6.93 -7.31 -14.69
C ILE A 61 -8.27 -7.43 -15.43
N PRO A 62 -9.07 -6.36 -15.54
CA PRO A 62 -10.34 -6.38 -16.26
C PRO A 62 -10.15 -6.79 -17.72
N GLU A 63 -11.15 -7.47 -18.28
CA GLU A 63 -11.17 -7.92 -19.69
C GLU A 63 -10.00 -8.83 -20.11
N LYS A 64 -9.25 -9.41 -19.15
CA LYS A 64 -8.30 -10.51 -19.40
C LYS A 64 -8.93 -11.85 -19.06
N LYS A 65 -8.55 -12.89 -19.81
CA LYS A 65 -8.96 -14.30 -19.55
C LYS A 65 -8.05 -15.02 -18.53
N LEU A 66 -7.15 -14.28 -17.87
CA LEU A 66 -6.17 -14.81 -16.93
C LEU A 66 -6.06 -13.87 -15.74
N VAL A 67 -5.63 -14.42 -14.62
CA VAL A 67 -5.16 -13.69 -13.44
C VAL A 67 -3.68 -14.04 -13.17
N ARG A 68 -2.96 -13.25 -12.37
CA ARG A 68 -1.49 -13.34 -12.15
C ARG A 68 -1.04 -14.75 -11.75
N THR A 69 -1.80 -15.46 -10.92
CA THR A 69 -1.57 -16.86 -10.52
C THR A 69 -1.58 -17.86 -11.69
N GLN A 70 -2.26 -17.54 -12.79
CA GLN A 70 -2.35 -18.36 -13.99
C GLN A 70 -1.35 -17.97 -15.09
N VAL A 71 -0.72 -16.80 -15.00
CA VAL A 71 0.22 -16.31 -16.03
C VAL A 71 1.41 -17.26 -16.18
N LEU A 72 2.06 -17.61 -15.07
CA LEU A 72 3.25 -18.48 -15.10
C LEU A 72 2.95 -19.97 -15.32
N LYS A 73 1.67 -20.40 -15.34
CA LYS A 73 1.27 -21.78 -15.71
C LYS A 73 1.56 -22.14 -17.19
N ASN A 74 2.02 -21.18 -18.01
CA ASN A 74 2.42 -21.43 -19.39
C ASN A 74 3.94 -21.48 -19.50
N GLU A 75 4.48 -22.62 -19.94
CA GLU A 75 5.91 -22.90 -20.03
C GLU A 75 6.70 -21.80 -20.75
N LYS A 76 6.23 -21.31 -21.90
CA LYS A 76 6.93 -20.24 -22.65
C LYS A 76 7.00 -18.93 -21.86
N ARG A 77 5.94 -18.56 -21.12
CA ARG A 77 5.95 -17.38 -20.22
C ARG A 77 6.87 -17.60 -19.02
N GLN A 78 6.90 -18.81 -18.46
CA GLN A 78 7.84 -19.17 -17.39
C GLN A 78 9.29 -19.06 -17.86
N SER A 79 9.67 -19.69 -18.99
CA SER A 79 11.04 -19.64 -19.52
C SER A 79 11.49 -18.23 -19.91
N ILE A 80 10.59 -17.38 -20.44
CA ILE A 80 10.89 -15.96 -20.69
C ILE A 80 11.14 -15.21 -19.37
N PHE A 81 10.28 -15.43 -18.36
CA PHE A 81 10.42 -14.77 -17.06
C PHE A 81 11.69 -15.20 -16.33
N ASP A 82 11.99 -16.50 -16.31
CA ASP A 82 13.23 -17.02 -15.72
C ASP A 82 14.47 -16.52 -16.47
N LEU A 83 14.43 -16.42 -17.81
CA LEU A 83 15.55 -15.83 -18.56
C LEU A 83 15.77 -14.36 -18.18
N ILE A 84 14.71 -13.56 -18.03
CA ILE A 84 14.82 -12.14 -17.63
C ILE A 84 15.28 -12.01 -16.16
N ARG A 85 14.88 -12.94 -15.29
CA ARG A 85 15.34 -12.99 -13.88
C ARG A 85 16.80 -13.41 -13.76
N LYS A 86 17.25 -14.33 -14.62
CA LYS A 86 18.65 -14.75 -14.75
C LYS A 86 19.54 -13.68 -15.41
N CYS A 87 19.00 -12.98 -16.41
CA CYS A 87 19.72 -11.96 -17.18
C CYS A 87 18.87 -10.67 -17.28
N PRO A 88 18.83 -9.83 -16.25
CA PRO A 88 18.15 -8.55 -16.33
C PRO A 88 18.72 -7.66 -17.44
N GLY A 89 17.89 -6.82 -18.02
CA GLY A 89 18.26 -5.96 -19.16
C GLY A 89 18.37 -6.71 -20.49
N SER A 90 17.87 -7.94 -20.62
CA SER A 90 17.86 -8.63 -21.92
C SER A 90 16.88 -8.01 -22.91
N HIS A 91 17.28 -7.92 -24.18
CA HIS A 91 16.43 -7.35 -25.25
C HIS A 91 15.67 -8.43 -26.04
N LEU A 92 14.60 -8.05 -26.75
CA LEU A 92 13.72 -8.98 -27.49
C LEU A 92 14.47 -9.98 -28.39
N ARG A 93 15.57 -9.58 -29.03
CA ARG A 93 16.35 -10.45 -29.93
C ARG A 93 17.04 -11.59 -29.16
N GLU A 94 17.81 -11.27 -28.12
CA GLU A 94 18.45 -12.21 -27.18
C GLU A 94 17.46 -13.21 -26.59
N ILE A 95 16.28 -12.74 -26.16
CA ILE A 95 15.21 -13.59 -25.62
C ILE A 95 14.68 -14.58 -26.68
N ARG A 96 14.51 -14.12 -27.93
CA ARG A 96 14.10 -14.98 -29.05
C ARG A 96 15.17 -16.00 -29.44
N GLU A 97 16.43 -15.58 -29.51
CA GLU A 97 17.54 -16.44 -29.94
C GLU A 97 17.83 -17.51 -28.87
N THR A 98 17.88 -17.13 -27.58
CA THR A 98 18.10 -18.05 -26.45
C THR A 98 16.98 -19.08 -26.30
N LEU A 99 15.72 -18.70 -26.52
CA LEU A 99 14.55 -19.57 -26.32
C LEU A 99 13.95 -20.13 -27.62
N ASN A 100 14.62 -19.90 -28.77
CA ASN A 100 14.15 -20.26 -30.12
C ASN A 100 12.68 -19.85 -30.40
N LEU A 101 12.32 -18.60 -30.08
CA LEU A 101 10.95 -18.09 -30.18
C LEU A 101 10.71 -17.22 -31.42
N ASN A 102 9.55 -17.43 -32.04
CA ASN A 102 9.02 -16.53 -33.07
C ASN A 102 8.80 -15.12 -32.50
N PRO A 103 9.13 -14.03 -33.23
CA PRO A 103 9.03 -12.66 -32.73
C PRO A 103 7.65 -12.25 -32.20
N HIS A 104 6.57 -12.60 -32.89
CA HIS A 104 5.22 -12.24 -32.44
C HIS A 104 4.81 -13.01 -31.18
N VAL A 105 5.26 -14.26 -31.05
CA VAL A 105 5.02 -15.10 -29.87
C VAL A 105 5.78 -14.55 -28.66
N ALA A 106 7.06 -14.21 -28.84
CA ALA A 106 7.87 -13.59 -27.79
C ALA A 106 7.28 -12.24 -27.34
N GLN A 107 6.91 -11.35 -28.27
CA GLN A 107 6.26 -10.07 -27.94
C GLN A 107 4.93 -10.25 -27.19
N ALA A 108 4.07 -11.18 -27.62
CA ALA A 108 2.80 -11.45 -26.96
C ALA A 108 2.98 -11.96 -25.52
N HIS A 109 3.97 -12.82 -25.29
CA HIS A 109 4.31 -13.32 -23.95
C HIS A 109 4.96 -12.27 -23.06
N LEU A 110 5.93 -11.51 -23.56
CA LEU A 110 6.57 -10.39 -22.84
C LEU A 110 5.55 -9.35 -22.39
N LYS A 111 4.68 -8.92 -23.30
CA LYS A 111 3.60 -7.99 -22.99
C LYS A 111 2.61 -8.55 -21.97
N MET A 112 2.39 -9.87 -21.94
CA MET A 112 1.56 -10.49 -20.92
C MET A 112 2.24 -10.52 -19.56
N LEU A 113 3.56 -10.76 -19.49
CA LEU A 113 4.33 -10.64 -18.26
C LEU A 113 4.37 -9.18 -17.76
N GLU A 114 4.51 -8.21 -18.66
CA GLU A 114 4.49 -6.77 -18.38
C GLU A 114 3.12 -6.31 -17.84
N ASN A 115 2.02 -6.69 -18.50
CA ASN A 115 0.65 -6.36 -18.06
C ASN A 115 0.40 -6.74 -16.60
N PHE A 116 0.88 -7.90 -16.16
CA PHE A 116 0.66 -8.42 -14.81
C PHE A 116 1.75 -8.03 -13.81
N ASN A 117 2.69 -7.13 -14.14
CA ASN A 117 3.85 -6.75 -13.30
C ASN A 117 4.77 -7.94 -12.93
N PHE A 118 5.11 -8.82 -13.87
CA PHE A 118 6.24 -9.76 -13.70
C PHE A 118 7.56 -9.12 -14.17
N ILE A 119 7.49 -8.28 -15.20
CA ILE A 119 8.62 -7.56 -15.78
C ILE A 119 8.21 -6.11 -16.08
N TYR A 120 9.19 -5.22 -16.28
CA TYR A 120 9.00 -3.93 -16.94
C TYR A 120 10.00 -3.76 -18.08
N ARG A 121 9.69 -2.85 -19.00
CA ARG A 121 10.59 -2.46 -20.10
C ARG A 121 11.29 -1.13 -19.81
N ARG A 122 12.51 -0.98 -20.29
CA ARG A 122 13.27 0.29 -20.35
C ARG A 122 13.86 0.48 -21.74
N LYS A 123 13.95 1.74 -22.19
CA LYS A 123 14.71 2.11 -23.40
C LYS A 123 16.19 2.22 -23.03
N HIS A 124 17.04 1.50 -23.74
CA HIS A 124 18.50 1.59 -23.61
C HIS A 124 19.13 1.69 -25.01
N LEU A 125 19.79 2.83 -25.27
CA LEU A 125 20.25 3.21 -26.61
C LEU A 125 19.09 3.13 -27.63
N LYS A 126 19.25 2.33 -28.69
CA LYS A 126 18.23 2.07 -29.73
C LYS A 126 17.35 0.84 -29.46
N TYR A 127 17.47 0.20 -28.30
CA TYR A 127 16.81 -1.06 -27.98
C TYR A 127 15.83 -0.90 -26.80
N ILE A 128 14.89 -1.84 -26.72
CA ILE A 128 14.04 -2.04 -25.54
C ILE A 128 14.57 -3.28 -24.81
N VAL A 129 14.86 -3.10 -23.53
CA VAL A 129 15.38 -4.11 -22.61
C VAL A 129 14.36 -4.39 -21.51
N PHE A 130 14.35 -5.61 -20.97
CA PHE A 130 13.39 -6.05 -19.97
C PHE A 130 14.07 -6.42 -18.65
N PHE A 131 13.44 -6.04 -17.54
CA PHE A 131 13.90 -6.32 -16.17
C PHE A 131 12.80 -6.99 -15.35
N PRO A 132 13.13 -7.85 -14.37
CA PRO A 132 12.16 -8.33 -13.37
C PRO A 132 11.51 -7.17 -12.62
N PHE A 133 10.23 -7.28 -12.27
CA PHE A 133 9.50 -6.18 -11.61
C PHE A 133 10.07 -5.81 -10.23
N ASP A 134 10.67 -6.77 -9.54
CA ASP A 134 11.37 -6.67 -8.26
C ASP A 134 12.85 -6.22 -8.38
N PHE A 135 13.33 -5.90 -9.60
CA PHE A 135 14.70 -5.46 -9.81
C PHE A 135 14.97 -4.06 -9.26
N ILE A 136 16.07 -3.90 -8.51
CA ILE A 136 16.44 -2.63 -7.87
C ILE A 136 16.94 -1.63 -8.93
N LYS A 137 16.08 -0.68 -9.29
CA LYS A 137 16.30 0.28 -10.40
C LYS A 137 17.66 0.99 -10.40
N LYS A 138 18.19 1.33 -9.21
CA LYS A 138 19.51 1.99 -9.02
C LYS A 138 20.73 1.19 -9.55
N ASN A 139 20.52 -0.09 -9.89
CA ASN A 139 21.54 -1.01 -10.37
C ASN A 139 21.36 -1.37 -11.86
N GLU A 140 20.35 -0.83 -12.54
CA GLU A 140 20.08 -1.14 -13.96
C GLU A 140 21.26 -0.74 -14.84
N ASP A 141 21.80 0.47 -14.65
CA ASP A 141 22.90 0.99 -15.49
C ASP A 141 24.21 0.22 -15.29
N ALA A 142 24.43 -0.35 -14.10
CA ALA A 142 25.58 -1.22 -13.85
C ALA A 142 25.48 -2.51 -14.67
N ILE A 143 24.32 -3.19 -14.64
CA ILE A 143 24.05 -4.37 -15.48
C ILE A 143 24.14 -4.04 -16.98
N LEU A 144 23.58 -2.91 -17.40
CA LEU A 144 23.58 -2.49 -18.82
C LEU A 144 24.99 -2.12 -19.31
N SER A 145 25.83 -1.53 -18.46
CA SER A 145 27.24 -1.26 -18.80
C SER A 145 28.03 -2.54 -19.13
N LEU A 146 27.63 -3.67 -18.54
CA LEU A 146 28.24 -4.99 -18.75
C LEU A 146 27.51 -5.85 -19.81
N LYS A 147 26.60 -5.30 -20.63
CA LYS A 147 25.90 -6.08 -21.68
C LYS A 147 26.73 -6.31 -22.96
N ASN A 148 27.96 -5.82 -23.03
CA ASN A 148 28.89 -6.04 -24.14
C ASN A 148 30.07 -6.88 -23.68
N ASP A 149 30.42 -7.92 -24.44
CA ASP A 149 31.48 -8.88 -24.09
C ASP A 149 32.84 -8.20 -23.80
N LYS A 150 33.19 -7.12 -24.53
CA LYS A 150 34.42 -6.35 -24.30
C LYS A 150 34.36 -5.52 -23.02
N ALA A 151 33.18 -4.99 -22.69
CA ALA A 151 32.95 -4.29 -21.43
C ALA A 151 33.05 -5.27 -20.25
N GLU A 152 32.49 -6.46 -20.38
CA GLU A 152 32.59 -7.53 -19.40
C GLU A 152 34.04 -8.00 -19.18
N GLN A 153 34.84 -8.16 -20.24
CA GLN A 153 36.27 -8.46 -20.16
C GLN A 153 37.06 -7.37 -19.41
N ILE A 154 36.81 -6.09 -19.72
CA ILE A 154 37.42 -4.95 -19.00
C ILE A 154 37.07 -5.01 -17.52
N PHE A 155 35.79 -5.20 -17.19
CA PHE A 155 35.33 -5.27 -15.79
C PHE A 155 35.96 -6.44 -15.02
N LEU A 156 35.97 -7.64 -15.60
CA LEU A 156 36.58 -8.82 -14.99
C LEU A 156 38.08 -8.63 -14.73
N ARG A 157 38.80 -7.93 -15.62
CA ARG A 157 40.22 -7.61 -15.39
C ARG A 157 40.43 -6.67 -14.20
N ILE A 158 39.57 -5.65 -14.05
CA ILE A 158 39.62 -4.71 -12.92
C ILE A 158 39.25 -5.43 -11.60
N LEU A 159 38.28 -6.35 -11.65
CA LEU A 159 37.89 -7.19 -10.50
C LEU A 159 39.02 -8.13 -10.05
N GLN A 160 39.77 -8.72 -11.00
CA GLN A 160 40.91 -9.59 -10.71
C GLN A 160 42.11 -8.84 -10.11
N GLU A 161 42.49 -7.68 -10.66
CA GLU A 161 43.63 -6.90 -10.16
C GLU A 161 43.29 -6.03 -8.92
N GLN A 162 42.00 -5.91 -8.55
CA GLN A 162 41.42 -5.04 -7.51
C GLN A 162 41.60 -3.52 -7.78
N VAL A 163 42.80 -3.09 -8.17
CA VAL A 163 43.15 -1.72 -8.57
C VAL A 163 44.09 -1.78 -9.77
N ILE A 164 43.71 -1.15 -10.89
CA ILE A 164 44.48 -1.17 -12.15
C ILE A 164 44.55 0.21 -12.80
N ASP A 165 45.64 0.50 -13.52
CA ASP A 165 45.82 1.78 -14.23
C ASP A 165 45.42 1.70 -15.72
N MET A 166 45.36 2.85 -16.37
CA MET A 166 45.00 2.95 -17.79
C MET A 166 46.06 2.32 -18.73
N ILE A 167 47.30 2.11 -18.27
CA ILE A 167 48.35 1.51 -19.09
C ILE A 167 48.10 0.01 -19.18
N ARG A 168 47.92 -0.67 -18.04
CA ARG A 168 47.59 -2.10 -17.98
C ARG A 168 46.24 -2.43 -18.64
N LEU A 169 45.24 -1.56 -18.52
CA LEU A 169 43.98 -1.77 -19.25
C LEU A 169 44.17 -1.79 -20.77
N LYS A 170 45.14 -1.03 -21.31
CA LYS A 170 45.49 -1.04 -22.75
C LYS A 170 46.29 -2.26 -23.19
N GLU A 171 46.76 -3.10 -22.27
CA GLU A 171 47.42 -4.38 -22.56
C GLU A 171 46.40 -5.51 -22.82
N LEU A 172 45.10 -5.25 -22.69
CA LEU A 172 44.03 -6.21 -23.05
C LEU A 172 43.99 -6.46 -24.56
N GLU A 173 44.40 -7.67 -24.97
CA GLU A 173 44.34 -8.12 -26.36
C GLU A 173 42.91 -8.07 -26.92
N GLY A 174 42.77 -7.66 -28.19
CA GLY A 174 41.49 -7.63 -28.89
C GLY A 174 40.60 -6.41 -28.63
N ILE A 175 41.02 -5.44 -27.79
CA ILE A 175 40.27 -4.20 -27.51
C ILE A 175 41.08 -2.97 -27.92
N GLU A 176 40.58 -2.18 -28.87
CA GLU A 176 41.22 -0.91 -29.25
C GLU A 176 41.17 0.11 -28.11
N GLN A 177 42.23 0.91 -27.95
CA GLN A 177 42.35 1.87 -26.83
C GLN A 177 41.19 2.88 -26.76
N LYS A 178 40.59 3.27 -27.90
CA LYS A 178 39.41 4.14 -27.95
C LYS A 178 38.15 3.46 -27.43
N LEU A 179 38.06 2.14 -27.62
CA LEU A 179 36.92 1.32 -27.21
C LEU A 179 36.95 1.01 -25.71
N ILE A 180 38.13 0.97 -25.09
CA ILE A 180 38.29 0.83 -23.63
C ILE A 180 37.57 1.99 -22.92
N ASN A 181 37.91 3.24 -23.24
CA ASN A 181 37.25 4.41 -22.64
C ASN A 181 35.72 4.39 -22.88
N TYR A 182 35.29 4.07 -24.11
CA TYR A 182 33.88 3.97 -24.47
C TYR A 182 33.09 2.96 -23.61
N HIS A 183 33.72 1.87 -23.16
CA HIS A 183 33.11 0.90 -22.25
C HIS A 183 33.28 1.26 -20.77
N LEU A 184 34.40 1.89 -20.41
CA LEU A 184 34.77 2.23 -19.03
C LEU A 184 33.96 3.42 -18.49
N ASP A 185 33.66 4.42 -19.31
CA ASP A 185 32.91 5.60 -18.87
C ASP A 185 31.46 5.27 -18.44
N PRO A 186 30.68 4.42 -19.12
CA PRO A 186 29.40 3.91 -18.61
C PRO A 186 29.49 3.17 -17.27
N MET A 187 30.55 2.37 -17.05
CA MET A 187 30.74 1.66 -15.78
C MET A 187 31.00 2.65 -14.64
N VAL A 188 31.81 3.68 -14.88
CA VAL A 188 32.08 4.74 -13.90
C VAL A 188 30.83 5.61 -13.65
N ALA A 189 30.11 6.00 -14.70
CA ALA A 189 28.86 6.75 -14.59
C ALA A 189 27.79 5.96 -13.80
N SER A 190 27.75 4.63 -13.94
CA SER A 190 26.88 3.76 -13.15
C SER A 190 27.34 3.57 -11.69
N GLY A 191 28.53 4.04 -11.33
CA GLY A 191 29.17 3.86 -10.01
C GLY A 191 29.66 2.44 -9.73
N LEU A 192 29.72 1.55 -10.74
CA LEU A 192 30.25 0.19 -10.62
C LEU A 192 31.78 0.18 -10.52
N ILE A 193 32.44 1.16 -11.16
CA ILE A 193 33.88 1.42 -11.05
C ILE A 193 34.06 2.82 -10.49
N SER A 194 35.01 3.00 -9.58
CA SER A 194 35.47 4.33 -9.13
C SER A 194 36.83 4.66 -9.72
N LYS A 195 37.01 5.93 -10.12
CA LYS A 195 38.30 6.51 -10.50
C LYS A 195 38.95 7.11 -9.24
N VAL A 196 40.21 6.77 -8.98
CA VAL A 196 41.02 7.31 -7.86
C VAL A 196 42.33 7.84 -8.42
N ASP A 197 42.60 9.13 -8.26
CA ASP A 197 43.87 9.70 -8.67
C ASP A 197 44.91 9.55 -7.55
N LYS A 198 46.03 8.91 -7.87
CA LYS A 198 47.16 8.71 -6.95
C LYS A 198 48.47 8.90 -7.71
N ASP A 199 49.38 9.69 -7.14
CA ASP A 199 50.71 9.97 -7.71
C ASP A 199 50.68 10.45 -9.19
N GLY A 200 49.66 11.25 -9.54
CA GLY A 200 49.46 11.78 -10.89
C GLY A 200 48.91 10.77 -11.92
N LYS A 201 48.50 9.56 -11.47
CA LYS A 201 47.88 8.53 -12.31
C LYS A 201 46.45 8.25 -11.87
N THR A 202 45.54 8.15 -12.83
CA THR A 202 44.17 7.67 -12.60
C THR A 202 44.15 6.15 -12.51
N LEU A 203 43.72 5.65 -11.35
CA LEU A 203 43.50 4.24 -11.06
C LEU A 203 42.00 3.91 -11.12
N TYR A 204 41.69 2.69 -11.51
CA TYR A 204 40.33 2.15 -11.58
C TYR A 204 40.21 0.98 -10.60
N GLN A 205 39.17 1.01 -9.78
CA GLN A 205 38.86 -0.05 -8.81
C GLN A 205 37.35 -0.34 -8.83
N VAL A 206 36.98 -1.61 -8.61
CA VAL A 206 35.57 -2.01 -8.51
C VAL A 206 34.96 -1.44 -7.22
N ASN A 207 33.77 -0.85 -7.31
CA ASN A 207 32.97 -0.53 -6.15
C ASN A 207 32.35 -1.84 -5.61
N GLN A 208 32.92 -2.36 -4.52
CA GLN A 208 32.53 -3.66 -3.96
C GLN A 208 31.05 -3.69 -3.53
N ASP A 209 30.52 -2.62 -2.93
CA ASP A 209 29.10 -2.54 -2.55
C ASP A 209 28.17 -2.62 -3.76
N LYS A 210 28.52 -1.97 -4.87
CA LYS A 210 27.78 -2.05 -6.14
C LYS A 210 27.91 -3.44 -6.79
N TYR A 211 29.10 -4.05 -6.71
CA TYR A 211 29.37 -5.37 -7.25
C TYR A 211 28.55 -6.46 -6.53
N LEU A 212 28.57 -6.51 -5.19
CA LEU A 212 27.77 -7.44 -4.37
C LEU A 212 26.26 -7.37 -4.69
N MET A 213 25.74 -6.19 -5.06
CA MET A 213 24.33 -6.07 -5.46
C MET A 213 24.00 -6.67 -6.83
N ILE A 214 24.99 -6.96 -7.67
CA ILE A 214 24.82 -7.46 -9.05
C ILE A 214 25.52 -8.79 -9.36
N GLU A 215 26.45 -9.26 -8.53
CA GLU A 215 27.32 -10.43 -8.78
C GLU A 215 26.56 -11.69 -9.21
N ARG A 216 25.43 -11.98 -8.55
CA ARG A 216 24.53 -13.11 -8.88
C ARG A 216 24.00 -13.12 -10.33
N TYR A 217 24.04 -11.98 -11.03
CA TYR A 217 23.64 -11.88 -12.44
C TYR A 217 24.83 -12.02 -13.41
N LEU A 218 26.05 -11.96 -12.88
CA LEU A 218 27.32 -12.15 -13.60
C LEU A 218 27.74 -13.63 -13.57
N GLU A 219 27.61 -14.29 -12.41
CA GLU A 219 27.84 -15.75 -12.28
C GLU A 219 26.99 -16.55 -13.29
N ILE A 220 25.71 -16.18 -13.45
CA ILE A 220 24.77 -16.85 -14.38
C ILE A 220 25.15 -16.64 -15.86
N LYS A 221 25.99 -15.63 -16.20
CA LYS A 221 26.56 -15.53 -17.54
C LYS A 221 27.74 -16.47 -17.74
N LEU A 222 28.58 -16.66 -16.72
CA LEU A 222 29.74 -17.55 -16.79
C LEU A 222 29.30 -19.00 -17.02
N GLU A 223 28.22 -19.46 -16.38
CA GLU A 223 27.62 -20.79 -16.62
C GLU A 223 27.13 -21.01 -18.07
N LYS A 224 26.79 -19.94 -18.82
CA LYS A 224 26.23 -20.07 -20.18
C LYS A 224 27.25 -20.44 -21.26
N ILE A 225 28.55 -20.45 -20.94
CA ILE A 225 29.61 -20.71 -21.91
C ILE A 225 29.71 -22.21 -22.27
N GLU A 226 29.21 -23.12 -21.42
CA GLU A 226 29.47 -24.57 -21.55
C GLU A 226 28.31 -25.44 -22.12
N GLY A 227 27.18 -24.87 -22.55
CA GLY A 227 25.95 -25.65 -22.78
C GLY A 227 25.13 -25.40 -24.05
N ILE A 228 25.58 -25.84 -25.24
CA ILE A 228 24.72 -25.97 -26.44
C ILE A 228 25.06 -27.22 -27.28
N LYS A 229 24.11 -28.15 -27.43
CA LYS A 229 23.99 -29.07 -28.59
C LYS A 229 22.51 -29.43 -28.88
N SER A 230 22.09 -29.16 -30.13
CA SER A 230 21.14 -29.87 -31.05
C SER A 230 19.81 -30.48 -30.50
N GLU A 231 18.71 -30.69 -31.26
CA GLU A 231 18.47 -30.99 -32.69
C GLU A 231 17.14 -30.40 -33.24
N LYS A 232 16.87 -30.64 -34.55
CA LYS A 232 15.63 -30.41 -35.32
C LYS A 232 15.15 -31.76 -35.90
N PRO A 233 13.84 -31.98 -36.13
CA PRO A 233 13.17 -31.64 -37.42
C PRO A 233 11.78 -30.98 -37.18
N ALA A 234 10.72 -30.95 -38.02
CA ALA A 234 10.42 -31.50 -39.36
C ALA A 234 9.50 -30.54 -40.19
N SER A 235 8.45 -31.05 -40.85
CA SER A 235 7.64 -30.40 -41.91
C SER A 235 6.19 -30.94 -42.03
N ALA A 236 5.34 -30.20 -42.78
CA ALA A 236 4.10 -30.64 -43.49
C ALA A 236 2.83 -30.96 -42.64
N ASP A 237 1.57 -30.86 -43.12
CA ASP A 237 1.04 -30.56 -44.46
C ASP A 237 -0.42 -29.94 -44.47
N LEU A 238 -0.99 -29.70 -45.66
CA LEU A 238 -2.31 -29.10 -45.97
C LEU A 238 -3.56 -29.99 -45.68
N MET A 239 -4.75 -29.37 -45.50
CA MET A 239 -6.02 -29.60 -46.29
C MET A 239 -7.30 -28.95 -45.68
N GLN A 240 -8.44 -29.07 -46.38
CA GLN A 240 -9.59 -28.14 -46.36
C GLN A 240 -10.90 -28.66 -45.70
N SER A 241 -11.87 -27.73 -45.59
CA SER A 241 -13.33 -27.89 -45.78
C SER A 241 -14.21 -28.37 -44.61
N GLY A 242 -15.51 -27.97 -44.65
CA GLY A 242 -16.55 -28.38 -43.70
C GLY A 242 -17.66 -27.34 -43.48
N SER A 243 -18.66 -27.30 -44.36
CA SER A 243 -19.86 -26.45 -44.26
C SER A 243 -21.07 -27.23 -43.71
N SER A 244 -22.01 -26.55 -43.04
CA SER A 244 -23.45 -26.90 -43.06
C SER A 244 -24.32 -25.84 -42.37
N ASP A 245 -25.44 -25.50 -43.02
CA ASP A 245 -26.56 -24.76 -42.44
C ASP A 245 -27.41 -25.64 -41.51
N LEU A 246 -28.34 -25.04 -40.74
CA LEU A 246 -29.79 -25.21 -40.94
C LEU A 246 -30.66 -24.48 -39.88
N LEU A 247 -31.62 -23.71 -40.40
CA LEU A 247 -32.98 -23.43 -39.89
C LEU A 247 -33.24 -22.76 -38.51
N LYS A 248 -34.15 -21.78 -38.54
CA LYS A 248 -34.86 -21.18 -37.39
C LYS A 248 -36.36 -21.47 -37.50
N PRO A 249 -37.07 -21.76 -36.40
CA PRO A 249 -38.54 -21.68 -36.36
C PRO A 249 -39.04 -20.23 -36.22
N GLN A 250 -40.25 -19.96 -36.72
CA GLN A 250 -40.95 -18.68 -36.58
C GLN A 250 -41.84 -18.64 -35.33
N VAL A 251 -42.18 -17.43 -34.86
CA VAL A 251 -43.02 -17.17 -33.67
C VAL A 251 -44.40 -16.64 -34.11
N PRO A 252 -45.52 -17.00 -33.44
CA PRO A 252 -46.86 -16.46 -33.76
C PRO A 252 -46.99 -14.95 -33.52
N GLN A 253 -47.99 -14.32 -34.14
CA GLN A 253 -48.24 -12.87 -34.08
C GLN A 253 -49.11 -12.47 -32.87
N GLU A 254 -48.76 -11.33 -32.25
CA GLU A 254 -49.48 -10.64 -31.18
C GLU A 254 -50.53 -9.62 -31.71
N PRO A 255 -51.39 -9.04 -30.85
CA PRO A 255 -52.49 -8.15 -31.26
C PRO A 255 -52.05 -6.90 -32.04
N LYS A 256 -52.98 -6.32 -32.83
CA LYS A 256 -52.74 -5.04 -33.52
C LYS A 256 -52.91 -3.86 -32.57
N ASP A 257 -51.79 -3.33 -32.09
CA ASP A 257 -51.72 -2.06 -31.37
C ASP A 257 -52.22 -0.88 -32.23
N LEU A 258 -52.81 0.14 -31.59
CA LEU A 258 -53.25 1.39 -32.24
C LEU A 258 -52.09 2.33 -32.59
N VAL A 259 -50.93 2.13 -31.94
CA VAL A 259 -49.73 2.95 -32.05
C VAL A 259 -48.52 2.04 -32.32
N GLN A 260 -47.70 2.40 -33.30
CA GLN A 260 -46.47 1.70 -33.64
C GLN A 260 -45.24 2.51 -33.25
N ILE A 261 -44.23 1.86 -32.67
CA ILE A 261 -42.93 2.50 -32.35
C ILE A 261 -41.82 1.96 -33.25
N LYS A 262 -41.18 2.84 -34.01
CA LYS A 262 -39.95 2.59 -34.79
C LYS A 262 -38.75 3.13 -34.03
N ARG A 263 -37.58 2.54 -34.23
CA ARG A 263 -36.37 2.85 -33.43
C ARG A 263 -35.06 2.57 -34.16
N GLU A 264 -34.16 3.54 -34.09
CA GLU A 264 -32.82 3.48 -34.66
C GLU A 264 -31.84 4.28 -33.80
N TYR A 265 -30.53 4.05 -33.94
CA TYR A 265 -29.51 4.80 -33.21
C TYR A 265 -28.37 5.25 -34.11
N ASP A 266 -27.81 6.42 -33.80
CA ASP A 266 -26.56 6.92 -34.37
C ASP A 266 -25.58 7.35 -33.26
N PHE A 267 -24.32 7.56 -33.64
CA PHE A 267 -23.23 7.91 -32.74
C PHE A 267 -22.84 9.37 -33.00
N VAL A 268 -22.87 10.21 -31.97
CA VAL A 268 -22.70 11.66 -32.10
C VAL A 268 -21.79 12.13 -30.96
N GLY A 269 -20.64 12.72 -31.30
CA GLY A 269 -19.75 13.38 -30.33
C GLY A 269 -19.05 12.47 -29.31
N GLY A 270 -19.18 11.15 -29.40
CA GLY A 270 -18.72 10.21 -28.37
C GLY A 270 -19.85 9.63 -27.51
N GLU A 271 -21.10 10.02 -27.78
CA GLU A 271 -22.32 9.47 -27.17
C GLU A 271 -23.16 8.71 -28.22
N ILE A 272 -24.18 7.98 -27.75
CA ILE A 272 -25.17 7.33 -28.61
C ILE A 272 -26.48 8.10 -28.54
N ARG A 273 -26.98 8.55 -29.69
CA ARG A 273 -28.30 9.14 -29.82
C ARG A 273 -29.28 8.09 -30.30
N PHE A 274 -30.24 7.75 -29.43
CA PHE A 274 -31.24 6.72 -29.66
C PHE A 274 -32.59 7.37 -30.00
N LYS A 275 -33.06 7.14 -31.23
CA LYS A 275 -34.25 7.78 -31.79
C LYS A 275 -35.44 6.84 -31.73
N CYS A 276 -36.52 7.27 -31.09
CA CYS A 276 -37.80 6.59 -31.09
C CYS A 276 -38.81 7.41 -31.90
N ALA A 277 -39.37 6.82 -32.96
CA ALA A 277 -40.44 7.42 -33.74
C ALA A 277 -41.77 6.72 -33.40
N VAL A 278 -42.66 7.42 -32.73
CA VAL A 278 -44.02 6.95 -32.44
C VAL A 278 -44.91 7.33 -33.60
N GLN A 279 -45.73 6.40 -34.09
CA GLN A 279 -46.65 6.60 -35.21
C GLN A 279 -48.05 6.11 -34.81
N ASN A 280 -49.04 6.99 -34.94
CA ASN A 280 -50.43 6.59 -34.78
C ASN A 280 -50.88 5.86 -36.06
N ILE A 281 -51.24 4.58 -35.93
CA ILE A 281 -51.72 3.74 -37.04
C ILE A 281 -53.22 3.45 -36.98
N SER A 282 -53.91 4.06 -36.00
CA SER A 282 -55.37 4.04 -35.90
C SER A 282 -56.02 5.12 -36.78
N ASN A 283 -57.34 5.04 -36.92
CA ASN A 283 -58.19 6.07 -37.54
C ASN A 283 -58.66 7.15 -36.54
N THR A 284 -58.15 7.15 -35.31
CA THR A 284 -58.55 8.06 -34.23
C THR A 284 -57.38 8.87 -33.67
N VAL A 285 -57.63 9.97 -32.97
CA VAL A 285 -56.57 10.75 -32.30
C VAL A 285 -56.11 10.04 -31.03
N VAL A 286 -54.80 10.09 -30.72
CA VAL A 286 -54.25 9.62 -29.44
C VAL A 286 -53.48 10.76 -28.75
N THR A 287 -53.54 10.82 -27.42
CA THR A 287 -52.99 11.91 -26.59
C THR A 287 -52.10 11.38 -25.47
N ASP A 288 -51.42 12.28 -24.75
CA ASP A 288 -50.67 12.00 -23.53
C ASP A 288 -49.58 10.93 -23.71
N ILE A 289 -48.92 10.97 -24.87
CA ILE A 289 -47.98 9.94 -25.30
C ILE A 289 -46.65 10.13 -24.55
N ASN A 290 -46.28 9.19 -23.70
CA ASN A 290 -45.02 9.22 -22.97
C ASN A 290 -44.13 8.04 -23.39
N VAL A 291 -43.03 8.35 -24.09
CA VAL A 291 -42.01 7.37 -24.47
C VAL A 291 -41.02 7.22 -23.31
N THR A 292 -40.95 6.02 -22.74
CA THR A 292 -40.03 5.68 -21.65
C THR A 292 -38.92 4.78 -22.16
N LEU A 293 -37.67 5.13 -21.87
CA LEU A 293 -36.50 4.35 -22.21
C LEU A 293 -35.94 3.61 -20.99
N ILE A 294 -35.70 2.30 -21.14
CA ILE A 294 -35.15 1.42 -20.11
C ILE A 294 -33.83 0.82 -20.65
N PRO A 295 -32.71 1.55 -20.55
CA PRO A 295 -31.40 1.01 -20.89
C PRO A 295 -30.93 0.00 -19.83
N THR A 296 -30.09 -0.95 -20.23
CA THR A 296 -29.32 -1.76 -19.27
C THR A 296 -28.28 -0.92 -18.53
N SER A 297 -27.69 -1.46 -17.45
CA SER A 297 -26.59 -0.87 -16.68
C SER A 297 -25.28 -0.59 -17.45
N GLN A 298 -25.23 -0.82 -18.77
CA GLN A 298 -24.12 -0.39 -19.63
C GLN A 298 -24.23 1.07 -20.08
N TYR A 299 -25.34 1.77 -19.79
CA TYR A 299 -25.58 3.16 -20.19
C TYR A 299 -26.07 4.01 -19.03
N GLU A 300 -25.56 5.23 -18.93
CA GLU A 300 -26.25 6.35 -18.29
C GLU A 300 -27.17 7.04 -19.33
N VAL A 301 -28.29 7.58 -18.86
CA VAL A 301 -29.25 8.34 -19.69
C VAL A 301 -29.74 9.54 -18.87
N THR A 302 -29.67 10.73 -19.44
CA THR A 302 -29.98 11.99 -18.74
C THR A 302 -31.47 12.17 -18.51
N GLU A 303 -32.29 11.76 -19.49
CA GLU A 303 -33.75 11.84 -19.46
C GLU A 303 -34.32 10.47 -19.82
N ARG A 304 -35.15 9.87 -18.95
CA ARG A 304 -35.73 8.54 -19.20
C ARG A 304 -37.09 8.56 -19.88
N VAL A 305 -37.79 9.68 -19.85
CA VAL A 305 -39.15 9.84 -20.38
C VAL A 305 -39.20 11.08 -21.27
N LYS A 306 -39.84 10.97 -22.44
CA LYS A 306 -40.16 12.10 -23.31
C LYS A 306 -41.61 12.08 -23.75
N ALA A 307 -42.29 13.20 -23.57
CA ALA A 307 -43.68 13.37 -23.96
C ALA A 307 -43.82 13.78 -25.44
N VAL A 308 -44.94 13.38 -26.05
CA VAL A 308 -45.44 13.85 -27.33
C VAL A 308 -46.92 14.20 -27.10
N GLU A 309 -47.31 15.43 -27.41
CA GLU A 309 -48.62 15.97 -26.99
C GLU A 309 -49.81 15.22 -27.61
N ILE A 310 -49.94 15.26 -28.94
CA ILE A 310 -51.06 14.71 -29.70
C ILE A 310 -50.54 14.11 -31.01
N LEU A 311 -51.07 12.95 -31.42
CA LEU A 311 -50.86 12.38 -32.76
C LEU A 311 -52.18 12.18 -33.50
N LYS A 312 -52.32 12.81 -34.67
CA LYS A 312 -53.44 12.57 -35.59
C LYS A 312 -53.30 11.20 -36.29
N PRO A 313 -54.40 10.63 -36.84
CA PRO A 313 -54.34 9.42 -37.65
C PRO A 313 -53.25 9.46 -38.72
N GLY A 314 -52.35 8.47 -38.71
CA GLY A 314 -51.21 8.38 -39.63
C GLY A 314 -49.98 9.23 -39.27
N GLU A 315 -50.07 10.19 -38.34
CA GLU A 315 -48.96 11.07 -37.97
C GLU A 315 -47.86 10.31 -37.20
N SER A 316 -46.59 10.73 -37.37
CA SER A 316 -45.46 10.21 -36.62
C SER A 316 -44.59 11.33 -36.05
N ARG A 317 -44.13 11.17 -34.81
CA ARG A 317 -43.22 12.10 -34.10
C ARG A 317 -42.01 11.34 -33.55
N GLY A 318 -40.83 11.94 -33.72
CA GLY A 318 -39.57 11.42 -33.22
C GLY A 318 -39.17 12.08 -31.90
N VAL A 319 -38.64 11.28 -30.97
CA VAL A 319 -37.97 11.73 -29.75
C VAL A 319 -36.58 11.09 -29.66
N ASP A 320 -35.58 11.90 -29.32
CA ASP A 320 -34.17 11.50 -29.26
C ASP A 320 -33.70 11.44 -27.80
N PHE A 321 -33.07 10.32 -27.43
CA PHE A 321 -32.46 10.08 -26.11
C PHE A 321 -30.93 10.00 -26.23
N ASN A 322 -30.21 10.69 -25.36
CA ASN A 322 -28.75 10.60 -25.30
C ASN A 322 -28.32 9.55 -24.27
N LEU A 323 -27.56 8.57 -24.74
CA LEU A 323 -27.02 7.45 -23.96
C LEU A 323 -25.50 7.58 -23.86
N VAL A 324 -25.00 7.67 -22.62
CA VAL A 324 -23.57 7.69 -22.32
C VAL A 324 -23.13 6.26 -21.98
N PRO A 325 -22.32 5.59 -22.82
CA PRO A 325 -21.86 4.24 -22.53
C PRO A 325 -20.81 4.19 -21.42
N LEU A 326 -20.96 3.21 -20.52
CA LEU A 326 -20.04 2.92 -19.41
C LEU A 326 -19.10 1.74 -19.71
N THR A 327 -19.50 0.87 -20.64
CA THR A 327 -18.75 -0.34 -21.04
C THR A 327 -18.90 -0.62 -22.52
N CYS A 328 -17.87 -1.22 -23.12
CA CYS A 328 -17.94 -1.76 -24.48
C CYS A 328 -18.67 -3.10 -24.51
N GLY A 329 -19.29 -3.44 -25.63
CA GLY A 329 -19.99 -4.71 -25.82
C GLY A 329 -21.25 -4.59 -26.66
N LYS A 330 -22.04 -5.67 -26.64
CA LYS A 330 -23.41 -5.69 -27.16
C LYS A 330 -24.37 -5.52 -26.00
N SER A 331 -25.33 -4.62 -26.15
CA SER A 331 -26.41 -4.44 -25.19
C SER A 331 -27.72 -4.08 -25.86
N LYS A 332 -28.83 -4.31 -25.17
CA LYS A 332 -30.17 -3.99 -25.66
C LYS A 332 -30.71 -2.78 -24.92
N VAL A 333 -31.37 -1.89 -25.66
CA VAL A 333 -32.20 -0.82 -25.08
C VAL A 333 -33.65 -1.27 -25.17
N PHE A 334 -34.31 -1.26 -24.02
CA PHE A 334 -35.73 -1.56 -23.86
C PHE A 334 -36.49 -0.23 -23.69
N GLY A 335 -37.82 -0.30 -23.67
CA GLY A 335 -38.66 0.86 -23.45
C GLY A 335 -40.12 0.56 -23.73
N SER A 336 -40.94 1.59 -23.69
CA SER A 336 -42.37 1.55 -23.99
C SER A 336 -42.85 2.94 -24.41
N ALA A 337 -44.01 3.01 -25.05
CA ALA A 337 -44.80 4.24 -25.11
C ALA A 337 -46.14 3.97 -24.43
N THR A 338 -46.50 4.80 -23.45
CA THR A 338 -47.86 4.86 -22.92
C THR A 338 -48.63 5.97 -23.63
N TYR A 339 -49.93 5.81 -23.88
CA TYR A 339 -50.78 6.82 -24.51
C TYR A 339 -52.24 6.64 -24.08
N MET A 340 -53.06 7.67 -24.26
CA MET A 340 -54.50 7.63 -24.03
C MET A 340 -55.25 7.42 -25.36
N ASP A 341 -56.26 6.55 -25.35
CA ASP A 341 -57.21 6.40 -26.45
C ASP A 341 -58.32 7.49 -26.43
N PRO A 342 -59.16 7.62 -27.47
CA PRO A 342 -60.24 8.62 -27.51
C PRO A 342 -61.29 8.49 -26.41
N PHE A 343 -61.34 7.35 -25.72
CA PHE A 343 -62.27 7.07 -24.63
C PHE A 343 -61.64 7.32 -23.26
N GLY A 344 -60.37 7.77 -23.22
CA GLY A 344 -59.63 8.08 -21.99
C GLY A 344 -59.00 6.86 -21.32
N ASN A 345 -58.87 5.72 -22.01
CA ASN A 345 -58.17 4.56 -21.44
C ASN A 345 -56.67 4.62 -21.73
N PRO A 346 -55.80 4.33 -20.73
CA PRO A 346 -54.36 4.24 -20.95
C PRO A 346 -53.98 2.90 -21.61
N HIS A 347 -53.18 2.96 -22.67
CA HIS A 347 -52.60 1.83 -23.36
C HIS A 347 -51.07 1.89 -23.29
N THR A 348 -50.40 0.74 -23.39
CA THR A 348 -48.93 0.64 -23.39
C THR A 348 -48.45 -0.24 -24.53
N VAL A 349 -47.59 0.30 -25.39
CA VAL A 349 -46.93 -0.45 -26.46
C VAL A 349 -45.46 -0.63 -26.09
N THR A 350 -44.98 -1.87 -26.11
CA THR A 350 -43.60 -2.19 -25.74
C THR A 350 -42.64 -1.91 -26.90
N LEU A 351 -41.54 -1.22 -26.62
CA LEU A 351 -40.48 -1.00 -27.60
C LEU A 351 -39.74 -2.33 -27.88
N GLN A 352 -39.89 -2.87 -29.08
CA GLN A 352 -39.15 -4.05 -29.53
C GLN A 352 -37.62 -3.82 -29.39
N PRO A 353 -36.90 -4.52 -28.49
CA PRO A 353 -35.57 -4.10 -28.06
C PRO A 353 -34.56 -3.98 -29.20
N LYS A 354 -33.81 -2.89 -29.21
CA LYS A 354 -32.77 -2.63 -30.22
C LYS A 354 -31.41 -2.99 -29.63
N GLU A 355 -30.65 -3.85 -30.30
CA GLU A 355 -29.26 -4.14 -29.93
C GLU A 355 -28.34 -3.04 -30.45
N ILE A 356 -27.63 -2.40 -29.52
CA ILE A 356 -26.53 -1.48 -29.76
C ILE A 356 -25.24 -2.27 -29.61
N TRP A 357 -24.31 -2.09 -30.56
CA TRP A 357 -22.98 -2.69 -30.49
C TRP A 357 -21.89 -1.63 -30.43
N ILE A 358 -21.23 -1.55 -29.27
CA ILE A 358 -20.03 -0.76 -29.03
C ILE A 358 -18.83 -1.71 -29.17
N LYS A 359 -17.92 -1.40 -30.09
CA LYS A 359 -16.68 -2.17 -30.27
C LYS A 359 -15.60 -1.59 -29.37
N CYS A 360 -14.86 -2.43 -28.64
CA CYS A 360 -13.52 -2.07 -28.17
C CYS A 360 -12.64 -1.88 -29.42
N PRO A 361 -12.02 -0.72 -29.65
CA PRO A 361 -10.98 -0.62 -30.65
C PRO A 361 -9.73 -1.28 -30.07
N LEU A 362 -9.36 -2.42 -30.63
CA LEU A 362 -7.99 -2.92 -30.48
C LEU A 362 -7.10 -1.96 -31.27
N VAL A 363 -6.37 -1.09 -30.59
CA VAL A 363 -5.37 -0.23 -31.21
C VAL A 363 -4.02 -0.94 -31.34
N ILE A 364 -3.21 -0.47 -32.29
CA ILE A 364 -1.78 -0.78 -32.43
C ILE A 364 -1.01 0.54 -32.51
N PRO A 365 0.22 0.61 -31.95
CA PRO A 365 0.99 1.85 -31.89
C PRO A 365 1.43 2.30 -33.30
N LYS A 366 1.35 3.60 -33.56
CA LYS A 366 1.80 4.22 -34.81
C LYS A 366 2.54 5.53 -34.50
N THR A 367 3.86 5.49 -34.55
CA THR A 367 4.71 6.69 -34.51
C THR A 367 4.51 7.53 -35.76
N THR A 368 4.38 8.84 -35.60
CA THR A 368 4.07 9.83 -36.64
C THR A 368 4.53 11.19 -36.10
N ASP A 369 4.97 12.13 -36.94
CA ASP A 369 5.43 13.44 -36.46
C ASP A 369 4.26 14.42 -36.16
N LEU A 370 4.52 15.44 -35.34
CA LEU A 370 3.51 16.44 -34.93
C LEU A 370 2.88 17.20 -36.11
N ALA A 371 3.66 17.50 -37.16
CA ALA A 371 3.16 18.24 -38.32
C ALA A 371 2.29 17.36 -39.25
N GLU A 372 2.48 16.04 -39.22
CA GLU A 372 1.63 15.05 -39.88
C GLU A 372 0.36 14.77 -39.05
N ILE A 373 0.45 14.76 -37.72
CA ILE A 373 -0.73 14.65 -36.82
C ILE A 373 -1.77 15.72 -37.13
N ASP A 374 -1.38 16.99 -37.28
CA ASP A 374 -2.34 18.08 -37.62
C ASP A 374 -2.95 17.94 -39.02
N LYS A 375 -2.23 17.35 -39.98
CA LYS A 375 -2.77 17.02 -41.30
C LYS A 375 -3.78 15.87 -41.22
N ILE A 376 -3.50 14.87 -40.39
CA ILE A 376 -4.39 13.73 -40.15
C ILE A 376 -5.66 14.17 -39.40
N LYS A 377 -5.55 14.99 -38.34
CA LYS A 377 -6.70 15.51 -37.57
C LYS A 377 -7.76 16.18 -38.48
N LYS A 378 -7.33 16.90 -39.53
CA LYS A 378 -8.22 17.56 -40.53
C LYS A 378 -9.05 16.59 -41.38
N GLN A 379 -8.70 15.30 -41.44
CA GLN A 379 -9.38 14.27 -42.23
C GLN A 379 -10.21 13.31 -41.37
N LEU A 380 -10.22 13.48 -40.05
CA LEU A 380 -10.87 12.61 -39.08
C LEU A 380 -12.02 13.35 -38.37
N GLN A 381 -12.96 12.57 -37.84
CA GLN A 381 -14.03 13.09 -36.98
C GLN A 381 -13.56 13.14 -35.53
N LYS A 382 -13.99 14.17 -34.77
CA LYS A 382 -13.67 14.37 -33.36
C LYS A 382 -14.78 13.82 -32.45
N GLY A 383 -14.41 13.03 -31.44
CA GLY A 383 -15.22 12.75 -30.24
C GLY A 383 -14.52 13.31 -28.99
N GLU A 384 -15.27 13.70 -27.97
CA GLU A 384 -14.74 14.31 -26.74
C GLU A 384 -15.43 13.72 -25.50
N ALA A 385 -14.69 13.53 -24.41
CA ALA A 385 -15.24 13.18 -23.10
C ALA A 385 -14.61 14.02 -21.99
N LYS A 386 -15.43 14.43 -21.03
CA LYS A 386 -15.00 15.22 -19.86
C LYS A 386 -15.12 14.40 -18.58
N ILE A 387 -14.14 14.53 -17.70
CA ILE A 387 -14.03 13.81 -16.43
C ILE A 387 -13.71 14.83 -15.34
N HIS A 388 -14.65 15.02 -14.41
CA HIS A 388 -14.41 15.85 -13.22
C HIS A 388 -13.57 15.06 -12.20
N PHE A 389 -12.68 15.76 -11.49
CA PHE A 389 -11.85 15.18 -10.43
C PHE A 389 -11.70 16.13 -9.24
N GLU A 390 -11.29 15.58 -8.09
CA GLU A 390 -11.15 16.31 -6.82
C GLU A 390 -9.74 16.16 -6.19
N ILE A 391 -8.78 15.66 -6.96
CA ILE A 391 -7.36 15.49 -6.58
C ILE A 391 -6.50 16.61 -7.20
N SER A 392 -5.21 16.70 -6.85
CA SER A 392 -4.30 17.68 -7.46
C SER A 392 -4.17 17.51 -8.98
N GLN A 393 -3.93 18.61 -9.70
CA GLN A 393 -3.90 18.60 -11.17
C GLN A 393 -2.75 17.75 -11.72
N ASP A 394 -1.58 17.74 -11.06
CA ASP A 394 -0.43 16.90 -11.44
C ASP A 394 -0.72 15.41 -11.24
N SER A 395 -1.38 15.04 -10.14
CA SER A 395 -1.79 13.65 -9.87
C SER A 395 -2.86 13.22 -10.88
N ALA A 396 -3.81 14.09 -11.19
CA ALA A 396 -4.80 13.84 -12.21
C ALA A 396 -4.16 13.65 -13.60
N PHE A 397 -3.17 14.47 -13.95
CA PHE A 397 -2.46 14.38 -15.23
C PHE A 397 -1.68 13.08 -15.32
N THR A 398 -0.92 12.74 -14.27
CA THR A 398 -0.16 11.49 -14.17
C THR A 398 -1.08 10.27 -14.35
N ILE A 399 -2.22 10.24 -13.67
CA ILE A 399 -3.21 9.16 -13.81
C ILE A 399 -3.78 9.09 -15.23
N VAL A 400 -4.18 10.22 -15.81
CA VAL A 400 -4.74 10.29 -17.18
C VAL A 400 -3.71 9.77 -18.19
N TYR A 401 -2.48 10.29 -18.12
CA TYR A 401 -1.36 9.88 -18.94
C TYR A 401 -1.08 8.38 -18.78
N ASP A 402 -0.96 7.86 -17.56
CA ASP A 402 -0.69 6.44 -17.31
C ASP A 402 -1.80 5.53 -17.86
N GLN A 403 -3.07 5.92 -17.74
CA GLN A 403 -4.19 5.13 -18.31
C GLN A 403 -4.18 5.13 -19.84
N ILE A 404 -3.71 6.19 -20.50
CA ILE A 404 -3.58 6.26 -21.97
C ILE A 404 -2.32 5.54 -22.44
N SER A 405 -1.18 5.73 -21.77
CA SER A 405 0.12 5.10 -22.06
C SER A 405 0.14 3.60 -21.76
N ALA A 406 -0.78 3.09 -20.93
CA ALA A 406 -1.03 1.66 -20.75
C ALA A 406 -1.72 1.00 -21.97
N LEU A 407 -2.19 1.78 -22.94
CA LEU A 407 -2.80 1.30 -24.19
C LEU A 407 -1.73 1.09 -25.27
N ASP A 408 -2.11 0.36 -26.32
CA ASP A 408 -1.26 0.10 -27.48
C ASP A 408 -1.18 1.32 -28.42
N LEU A 409 -0.64 2.42 -27.91
CA LEU A 409 -0.46 3.69 -28.61
C LEU A 409 1.02 4.10 -28.58
N SER A 410 1.41 4.89 -29.58
CA SER A 410 2.66 5.63 -29.57
C SER A 410 2.41 6.98 -28.92
N GLU A 411 3.11 7.27 -27.84
CA GLU A 411 3.30 8.64 -27.36
C GLU A 411 3.99 9.48 -28.44
N ILE A 412 3.44 10.65 -28.73
CA ILE A 412 3.95 11.61 -29.72
C ILE A 412 4.45 12.87 -29.03
N ASP A 413 3.74 13.34 -28.01
CA ASP A 413 4.05 14.58 -27.30
C ASP A 413 3.57 14.56 -25.84
N ILE A 414 4.32 15.24 -24.97
CA ILE A 414 3.97 15.50 -23.56
C ILE A 414 4.38 16.94 -23.27
N ASP A 415 3.39 17.79 -23.01
CA ASP A 415 3.58 19.13 -22.48
C ASP A 415 3.16 19.11 -21.01
N ALA A 416 4.16 18.98 -20.14
CA ALA A 416 3.97 18.93 -18.70
C ALA A 416 3.52 20.28 -18.12
N ASP A 417 4.00 21.39 -18.68
CA ASP A 417 3.66 22.75 -18.21
C ASP A 417 2.18 23.08 -18.48
N ASN A 418 1.63 22.60 -19.61
CA ASN A 418 0.21 22.74 -19.97
C ASN A 418 -0.66 21.51 -19.60
N LEU A 419 -0.11 20.55 -18.85
CA LEU A 419 -0.75 19.30 -18.43
C LEU A 419 -1.52 18.62 -19.57
N SER A 420 -0.83 18.41 -20.70
CA SER A 420 -1.40 17.80 -21.90
C SER A 420 -0.47 16.80 -22.59
N THR A 421 -1.05 15.85 -23.32
CA THR A 421 -0.29 14.80 -24.01
C THR A 421 -1.05 14.29 -25.23
N ILE A 422 -0.31 13.91 -26.27
CA ILE A 422 -0.82 13.39 -27.54
C ILE A 422 -0.26 11.99 -27.78
N HIS A 423 -1.17 11.05 -28.06
CA HIS A 423 -0.84 9.68 -28.45
C HIS A 423 -1.47 9.34 -29.80
N SER A 424 -0.80 8.49 -30.58
CA SER A 424 -1.19 8.06 -31.92
C SER A 424 -1.15 6.55 -32.07
N GLY A 425 -2.14 6.01 -32.77
CA GLY A 425 -2.23 4.60 -33.10
C GLY A 425 -3.06 4.38 -34.35
N MET A 426 -3.36 3.11 -34.57
CA MET A 426 -4.22 2.66 -35.67
C MET A 426 -5.18 1.59 -35.16
N ALA A 427 -6.43 1.63 -35.59
CA ALA A 427 -7.42 0.63 -35.24
C ALA A 427 -7.15 -0.67 -35.98
N LYS A 428 -6.80 -1.75 -35.25
CA LYS A 428 -6.38 -3.05 -35.80
C LYS A 428 -7.37 -3.72 -36.75
N VAL A 429 -8.65 -3.35 -36.69
CA VAL A 429 -9.73 -3.99 -37.48
C VAL A 429 -10.07 -3.20 -38.75
N THR A 430 -10.00 -1.87 -38.72
CA THR A 430 -10.33 -1.03 -39.89
C THR A 430 -9.12 -0.35 -40.53
N ASN A 431 -7.94 -0.45 -39.91
CA ASN A 431 -6.69 0.18 -40.32
C ASN A 431 -6.74 1.72 -40.37
N ASP A 432 -7.74 2.34 -39.74
CA ASP A 432 -7.86 3.80 -39.65
C ASP A 432 -6.92 4.35 -38.56
N ASN A 433 -6.37 5.56 -38.79
CA ASN A 433 -5.62 6.28 -37.77
C ASN A 433 -6.54 6.63 -36.58
N MET A 434 -5.98 6.55 -35.38
CA MET A 434 -6.63 6.97 -34.14
C MET A 434 -5.67 7.86 -33.36
N ILE A 435 -6.06 9.11 -33.12
CA ILE A 435 -5.27 10.08 -32.35
C ILE A 435 -6.02 10.37 -31.06
N ILE A 436 -5.30 10.40 -29.96
CA ILE A 436 -5.80 10.70 -28.62
C ILE A 436 -5.05 11.95 -28.16
N GLU A 437 -5.79 12.91 -27.62
CA GLU A 437 -5.22 14.06 -26.91
C GLU A 437 -5.92 14.12 -25.55
N SER A 438 -5.15 14.38 -24.50
CA SER A 438 -5.70 14.69 -23.20
C SER A 438 -5.13 16.01 -22.69
N LYS A 439 -5.98 16.78 -22.02
CA LYS A 439 -5.59 18.04 -21.37
C LYS A 439 -6.36 18.21 -20.07
N ILE A 440 -5.67 18.74 -19.05
CA ILE A 440 -6.28 19.11 -17.78
C ILE A 440 -6.53 20.62 -17.72
N THR A 441 -7.76 20.99 -17.35
CA THR A 441 -8.17 22.38 -17.15
C THR A 441 -9.21 22.45 -16.04
N ASN A 442 -9.05 23.32 -15.04
CA ASN A 442 -10.07 23.64 -14.03
C ASN A 442 -10.76 22.40 -13.39
N ASN A 443 -9.95 21.44 -12.91
CA ASN A 443 -10.42 20.18 -12.31
C ASN A 443 -11.25 19.26 -13.25
N ILE A 444 -11.11 19.46 -14.56
CA ILE A 444 -11.68 18.63 -15.61
C ILE A 444 -10.54 18.08 -16.48
N ALA A 445 -10.45 16.76 -16.58
CA ALA A 445 -9.67 16.10 -17.62
C ALA A 445 -10.53 15.99 -18.88
N VAL A 446 -10.07 16.60 -19.97
CA VAL A 446 -10.70 16.55 -21.29
C VAL A 446 -9.94 15.55 -22.14
N LEU A 447 -10.63 14.49 -22.56
CA LEU A 447 -10.13 13.49 -23.50
C LEU A 447 -10.73 13.77 -24.88
N THR A 448 -9.90 13.85 -25.90
CA THR A 448 -10.31 13.97 -27.29
C THR A 448 -9.78 12.81 -28.11
N VAL A 449 -10.63 12.25 -28.97
CA VAL A 449 -10.27 11.15 -29.87
C VAL A 449 -10.65 11.53 -31.30
N TRP A 450 -9.68 11.47 -32.22
CA TRP A 450 -9.92 11.60 -33.66
C TRP A 450 -9.85 10.23 -34.33
N THR A 451 -10.86 9.92 -35.15
CA THR A 451 -10.93 8.69 -35.95
C THR A 451 -11.90 8.87 -37.12
N ARG A 452 -11.89 7.96 -38.09
CA ARG A 452 -12.87 7.94 -39.19
C ARG A 452 -14.22 7.35 -38.77
N ASP A 453 -14.23 6.43 -37.82
CA ASP A 453 -15.42 5.71 -37.36
C ASP A 453 -15.83 6.16 -35.95
N MET A 454 -16.87 7.01 -35.85
CA MET A 454 -17.36 7.55 -34.57
C MET A 454 -17.82 6.45 -33.58
N LYS A 455 -18.12 5.24 -34.05
CA LYS A 455 -18.43 4.08 -33.19
C LYS A 455 -17.20 3.65 -32.38
N GLN A 456 -16.01 3.78 -32.96
CA GLN A 456 -14.74 3.48 -32.31
C GLN A 456 -14.38 4.55 -31.29
N ALA A 457 -14.50 5.85 -31.65
CA ALA A 457 -14.30 6.95 -30.69
C ALA A 457 -15.22 6.80 -29.47
N THR A 458 -16.51 6.54 -29.69
CA THR A 458 -17.51 6.36 -28.61
C THR A 458 -17.13 5.20 -27.67
N GLY A 459 -16.78 4.03 -28.22
CA GLY A 459 -16.36 2.89 -27.38
C GLY A 459 -15.02 3.12 -26.67
N PHE A 460 -14.08 3.79 -27.32
CA PHE A 460 -12.77 4.09 -26.74
C PHE A 460 -12.86 5.10 -25.60
N LEU A 461 -13.59 6.20 -25.82
CA LEU A 461 -13.85 7.22 -24.82
C LEU A 461 -14.56 6.60 -23.61
N ALA A 462 -15.59 5.78 -23.81
CA ALA A 462 -16.27 5.06 -22.72
C ALA A 462 -15.30 4.24 -21.86
N TYR A 463 -14.44 3.44 -22.50
CA TYR A 463 -13.48 2.57 -21.83
C TYR A 463 -12.45 3.36 -21.01
N ILE A 464 -11.78 4.37 -21.61
CA ILE A 464 -10.78 5.20 -20.93
C ILE A 464 -11.44 6.04 -19.82
N LYS A 465 -12.59 6.66 -20.11
CA LYS A 465 -13.33 7.49 -19.16
C LYS A 465 -13.62 6.72 -17.87
N ASN A 466 -14.02 5.47 -18.00
CA ASN A 466 -14.31 4.61 -16.85
C ASN A 466 -13.03 4.26 -16.06
N LEU A 467 -11.95 3.84 -16.74
CA LEU A 467 -10.65 3.55 -16.09
C LEU A 467 -10.11 4.74 -15.30
N ILE A 468 -10.13 5.94 -15.89
CA ILE A 468 -9.64 7.16 -15.25
C ILE A 468 -10.54 7.55 -14.08
N LYS A 469 -11.88 7.55 -14.26
CA LYS A 469 -12.84 7.86 -13.18
C LYS A 469 -12.64 6.93 -11.97
N MET A 470 -12.52 5.62 -12.20
CA MET A 470 -12.23 4.65 -11.13
C MET A 470 -10.90 4.95 -10.42
N THR A 471 -9.87 5.34 -11.17
CA THR A 471 -8.54 5.62 -10.61
C THR A 471 -8.50 6.91 -9.80
N PHE A 472 -9.26 7.94 -10.19
CA PHE A 472 -9.50 9.16 -9.41
C PHE A 472 -10.26 8.88 -8.11
N GLU A 473 -11.35 8.11 -8.17
CA GLU A 473 -12.12 7.72 -6.97
C GLU A 473 -11.28 6.92 -5.97
N LEU A 474 -10.34 6.10 -6.46
CA LEU A 474 -9.39 5.36 -5.63
C LEU A 474 -8.36 6.27 -4.97
N HIS A 475 -7.75 7.21 -5.70
CA HIS A 475 -6.80 8.18 -5.12
C HIS A 475 -7.46 9.02 -4.02
N LYS A 476 -8.65 9.58 -4.28
CA LYS A 476 -9.43 10.32 -3.28
C LYS A 476 -9.69 9.52 -1.99
N ARG A 477 -9.99 8.21 -2.12
CA ARG A 477 -10.18 7.31 -0.97
C ARG A 477 -8.88 6.96 -0.24
N MET A 478 -7.73 7.06 -0.90
CA MET A 478 -6.42 6.87 -0.27
C MET A 478 -6.00 8.13 0.49
N GLU A 479 -6.12 9.31 -0.12
CA GLU A 479 -5.81 10.60 0.54
C GLU A 479 -6.60 10.77 1.84
N GLY A 480 -7.92 10.52 1.84
CA GLY A 480 -8.73 10.57 3.07
C GLY A 480 -8.36 9.53 4.15
N LYS A 481 -7.61 8.47 3.81
CA LYS A 481 -7.04 7.53 4.80
C LYS A 481 -5.66 7.96 5.30
N ILE A 482 -4.85 8.54 4.42
CA ILE A 482 -3.55 9.16 4.74
C ILE A 482 -3.77 10.25 5.79
N GLU A 483 -4.69 11.17 5.51
CA GLU A 483 -5.06 12.25 6.43
C GLU A 483 -5.55 11.70 7.77
N LYS A 484 -6.41 10.67 7.77
CA LYS A 484 -6.93 10.09 9.02
C LYS A 484 -5.84 9.46 9.89
N ILE A 485 -4.87 8.75 9.32
CA ILE A 485 -3.78 8.14 10.10
C ILE A 485 -2.83 9.24 10.61
N SER A 486 -2.47 10.22 9.77
CA SER A 486 -1.67 11.38 10.22
C SER A 486 -2.38 12.15 11.34
N GLN A 487 -3.69 12.38 11.23
CA GLN A 487 -4.48 13.05 12.27
C GLN A 487 -4.53 12.23 13.56
N THR A 488 -4.58 10.90 13.49
CA THR A 488 -4.56 10.04 14.68
C THR A 488 -3.24 10.18 15.46
N ILE A 489 -2.11 10.35 14.75
CA ILE A 489 -0.81 10.60 15.39
C ILE A 489 -0.80 11.99 16.07
N LEU A 490 -1.29 13.03 15.39
CA LEU A 490 -1.38 14.39 15.96
C LEU A 490 -2.36 14.49 17.14
N ASP A 491 -3.48 13.75 17.10
CA ASP A 491 -4.41 13.64 18.22
C ASP A 491 -3.74 12.94 19.43
N THR A 492 -2.85 11.96 19.16
CA THR A 492 -2.10 11.24 20.20
C THR A 492 -1.05 12.14 20.86
N ASP A 493 -0.38 13.00 20.09
CA ASP A 493 0.54 14.05 20.58
C ASP A 493 -0.16 15.06 21.50
N ASP A 494 -1.31 15.60 21.11
CA ASP A 494 -2.05 16.54 21.99
C ASP A 494 -2.52 15.85 23.29
N ILE A 495 -2.91 14.57 23.25
CA ILE A 495 -3.19 13.77 24.46
C ILE A 495 -1.91 13.59 25.31
N PHE A 496 -0.77 13.29 24.68
CA PHE A 496 0.52 13.11 25.37
C PHE A 496 0.93 14.40 26.09
N ASN A 497 0.91 15.54 25.39
CA ASN A 497 1.27 16.84 25.95
C ASN A 497 0.38 17.22 27.15
N ARG A 498 -0.91 16.86 27.13
CA ARG A 498 -1.83 17.09 28.27
C ARG A 498 -1.50 16.23 29.47
N PHE A 499 -1.15 14.96 29.27
CA PHE A 499 -0.63 14.13 30.36
C PHE A 499 0.72 14.67 30.89
N ALA A 500 1.56 15.24 30.02
CA ALA A 500 2.82 15.85 30.44
C ALA A 500 2.59 17.11 31.30
N THR A 501 1.60 17.95 30.97
CA THR A 501 1.15 19.05 31.85
C THR A 501 0.62 18.54 33.18
N LEU A 502 -0.16 17.45 33.19
CA LEU A 502 -0.68 16.86 34.43
C LEU A 502 0.46 16.26 35.30
N PHE A 503 1.51 15.74 34.68
CA PHE A 503 2.74 15.32 35.36
C PHE A 503 3.48 16.51 35.98
N GLN A 504 3.62 17.62 35.25
CA GLN A 504 4.25 18.85 35.74
C GLN A 504 3.53 19.43 36.95
N TYR A 505 2.19 19.40 36.98
CA TYR A 505 1.44 19.74 38.20
C TYR A 505 1.91 18.87 39.35
N CYS A 506 1.92 17.54 39.20
CA CYS A 506 2.38 16.65 40.27
C CYS A 506 3.82 16.93 40.75
N GLU A 507 4.73 17.45 39.93
CA GLU A 507 6.06 17.91 40.41
C GLU A 507 6.00 19.23 41.22
N GLU A 508 5.20 20.21 40.79
CA GLU A 508 5.09 21.56 41.39
C GLU A 508 4.12 21.63 42.59
N LYS A 509 4.51 21.05 43.74
CA LYS A 509 3.68 20.85 44.94
C LYS A 509 2.76 22.00 45.43
N ASP A 510 3.05 23.26 45.10
CA ASP A 510 2.35 24.43 45.65
C ASP A 510 1.45 25.18 44.63
N ASN A 511 1.45 24.80 43.34
CA ASN A 511 0.90 25.63 42.24
C ASN A 511 -0.46 25.23 41.66
N TRP A 512 -1.04 24.09 42.07
CA TRP A 512 -2.25 23.52 41.46
C TRP A 512 -3.26 23.06 42.52
N LYS A 513 -4.52 23.00 42.10
CA LYS A 513 -5.65 22.55 42.92
C LYS A 513 -6.30 21.30 42.35
N VAL A 514 -7.06 20.59 43.20
CA VAL A 514 -7.87 19.44 42.77
C VAL A 514 -8.79 19.78 41.58
N GLY A 515 -9.30 21.01 41.52
CA GLY A 515 -10.08 21.50 40.37
C GLY A 515 -9.34 21.46 39.03
N ASP A 516 -8.07 21.84 39.00
CA ASP A 516 -7.26 21.91 37.78
C ASP A 516 -6.97 20.50 37.22
N ILE A 517 -6.70 19.56 38.14
CA ILE A 517 -6.56 18.13 37.83
C ILE A 517 -7.84 17.56 37.25
N ILE A 518 -9.00 17.80 37.88
CA ILE A 518 -10.30 17.31 37.39
C ILE A 518 -10.60 17.88 36.00
N LEU A 519 -10.34 19.17 35.77
CA LEU A 519 -10.57 19.79 34.46
C LEU A 519 -9.72 19.12 33.37
N LEU A 520 -8.40 19.01 33.59
CA LEU A 520 -7.47 18.44 32.62
C LEU A 520 -7.73 16.95 32.36
N LEU A 521 -8.05 16.17 33.39
CA LEU A 521 -8.47 14.76 33.26
C LEU A 521 -9.74 14.60 32.40
N ASN A 522 -10.73 15.50 32.53
CA ASN A 522 -11.93 15.47 31.70
C ASN A 522 -11.64 15.87 30.24
N GLU A 523 -10.79 16.86 29.99
CA GLU A 523 -10.36 17.22 28.63
C GLU A 523 -9.61 16.06 27.95
N ILE A 524 -8.72 15.40 28.69
CA ILE A 524 -8.02 14.19 28.24
C ILE A 524 -9.02 13.07 27.94
N LYS A 525 -9.96 12.78 28.84
CA LYS A 525 -10.97 11.72 28.65
C LYS A 525 -11.72 11.88 27.32
N VAL A 526 -12.25 13.07 27.04
CA VAL A 526 -12.99 13.35 25.80
C VAL A 526 -12.13 13.14 24.55
N LYS A 527 -10.83 13.46 24.61
CA LYS A 527 -9.89 13.26 23.51
C LYS A 527 -9.52 11.80 23.32
N VAL A 528 -9.26 11.05 24.41
CA VAL A 528 -8.98 9.61 24.36
C VAL A 528 -10.20 8.84 23.84
N GLU A 529 -11.42 9.16 24.28
CA GLU A 529 -12.67 8.56 23.77
C GLU A 529 -12.85 8.76 22.26
N ARG A 530 -12.51 9.95 21.75
CA ARG A 530 -12.63 10.30 20.34
C ARG A 530 -11.57 9.63 19.46
N SER A 531 -10.31 9.62 19.89
CA SER A 531 -9.17 9.30 19.03
C SER A 531 -8.55 7.92 19.31
N VAL A 532 -8.78 7.35 20.50
CA VAL A 532 -8.34 5.99 20.90
C VAL A 532 -9.49 5.22 21.59
N PRO A 533 -10.60 4.93 20.87
CA PRO A 533 -11.77 4.26 21.45
C PRO A 533 -11.43 2.87 21.97
N GLY A 534 -11.90 2.55 23.20
CA GLY A 534 -11.62 1.29 23.89
C GLY A 534 -10.32 1.27 24.71
N SER A 535 -9.67 2.42 24.91
CA SER A 535 -8.48 2.53 25.77
C SER A 535 -8.82 2.33 27.27
N SER A 536 -8.04 1.50 27.97
CA SER A 536 -8.15 1.28 29.43
C SER A 536 -7.85 2.53 30.28
N ILE A 537 -7.33 3.58 29.64
CA ILE A 537 -7.09 4.88 30.25
C ILE A 537 -8.41 5.52 30.70
N ILE A 538 -9.50 5.37 29.93
CA ILE A 538 -10.79 6.02 30.19
C ILE A 538 -11.38 5.56 31.53
N GLU A 539 -11.39 4.25 31.78
CA GLU A 539 -11.88 3.64 33.02
C GLU A 539 -11.09 4.19 34.23
N LYS A 540 -9.76 4.17 34.16
CA LYS A 540 -8.89 4.67 35.23
C LYS A 540 -9.01 6.18 35.47
N ILE A 541 -9.30 6.97 34.44
CA ILE A 541 -9.59 8.41 34.59
C ILE A 541 -10.95 8.61 35.27
N MET A 542 -11.94 7.77 34.99
CA MET A 542 -13.23 7.81 35.69
C MET A 542 -13.07 7.46 37.17
N ASP A 543 -12.33 6.39 37.50
CA ASP A 543 -11.99 6.05 38.90
C ASP A 543 -11.35 7.24 39.62
N TRP A 544 -10.39 7.92 38.98
CA TRP A 544 -9.75 9.12 39.56
C TRP A 544 -10.74 10.27 39.72
N ASN A 545 -11.57 10.57 38.72
CA ASN A 545 -12.56 11.65 38.81
C ASN A 545 -13.58 11.41 39.95
N GLU A 546 -14.05 10.19 40.16
CA GLU A 546 -14.95 9.87 41.28
C GLU A 546 -14.27 10.10 42.64
N ASN A 547 -13.03 9.65 42.80
CA ASN A 547 -12.25 9.87 44.02
C ASN A 547 -11.91 11.35 44.27
N LEU A 548 -11.65 12.13 43.21
CA LEU A 548 -11.32 13.55 43.31
C LEU A 548 -12.54 14.43 43.59
N GLN A 549 -13.73 14.06 43.09
CA GLN A 549 -14.98 14.79 43.34
C GLN A 549 -15.41 14.76 44.82
N ALA A 550 -14.89 13.82 45.62
CA ALA A 550 -15.11 13.77 47.06
C ALA A 550 -14.29 14.82 47.85
N LEU A 551 -13.31 15.48 47.22
CA LEU A 551 -12.45 16.52 47.80
C LEU A 551 -12.96 17.92 47.44
N ARG A 552 -12.57 18.98 48.18
CA ARG A 552 -12.96 20.34 47.81
C ARG A 552 -12.06 20.82 46.67
N VAL A 553 -12.66 21.55 45.74
CA VAL A 553 -12.01 22.05 44.51
C VAL A 553 -10.72 22.84 44.78
N GLY A 554 -10.62 23.53 45.92
CA GLY A 554 -9.45 24.33 46.35
C GLY A 554 -8.45 23.63 47.27
N ASP A 555 -8.66 22.36 47.59
CA ASP A 555 -7.72 21.55 48.37
C ASP A 555 -6.52 21.12 47.49
N SER A 556 -5.42 20.72 48.15
CA SER A 556 -4.29 20.03 47.52
C SER A 556 -4.40 18.52 47.79
N LEU A 557 -3.81 17.67 46.95
CA LEU A 557 -3.80 16.22 47.21
C LEU A 557 -2.91 15.87 48.40
N SER A 558 -3.21 14.73 49.04
CA SER A 558 -2.27 14.10 49.97
C SER A 558 -1.04 13.59 49.20
N ASN A 559 0.13 13.56 49.86
CA ASN A 559 1.37 13.03 49.28
C ASN A 559 1.17 11.62 48.67
N GLN A 560 0.36 10.76 49.30
CA GLN A 560 0.08 9.41 48.81
C GLN A 560 -0.75 9.44 47.51
N ASN A 561 -1.84 10.22 47.48
CA ASN A 561 -2.68 10.33 46.29
C ASN A 561 -1.92 10.98 45.12
N GLN A 562 -1.07 11.97 45.40
CA GLN A 562 -0.17 12.58 44.42
C GLN A 562 0.77 11.53 43.79
N MET A 563 1.46 10.74 44.61
CA MET A 563 2.38 9.69 44.11
C MET A 563 1.66 8.55 43.36
N ASP A 564 0.42 8.24 43.72
CA ASP A 564 -0.43 7.28 43.01
C ASP A 564 -0.97 7.82 41.68
N LEU A 565 -1.22 9.13 41.60
CA LEU A 565 -1.60 9.82 40.37
C LEU A 565 -0.40 9.92 39.41
N GLU A 566 0.78 10.33 39.91
CA GLU A 566 2.05 10.32 39.16
C GLU A 566 2.33 8.95 38.54
N HIS A 567 2.18 7.88 39.33
CA HIS A 567 2.36 6.50 38.86
C HIS A 567 1.45 6.19 37.65
N ASN A 568 0.18 6.58 37.74
CA ASN A 568 -0.77 6.38 36.63
C ASN A 568 -0.41 7.22 35.41
N ILE A 569 -0.04 8.50 35.59
CA ILE A 569 0.32 9.41 34.50
C ILE A 569 1.54 8.91 33.72
N ILE A 570 2.59 8.43 34.40
CA ILE A 570 3.78 7.87 33.73
C ILE A 570 3.39 6.66 32.87
N ASN A 571 2.50 5.79 33.37
CA ASN A 571 2.00 4.65 32.60
C ASN A 571 1.14 5.10 31.41
N TRP A 572 0.27 6.11 31.58
CA TRP A 572 -0.55 6.68 30.50
C TRP A 572 0.28 7.36 29.42
N LEU A 573 1.31 8.12 29.78
CA LEU A 573 2.29 8.70 28.84
C LEU A 573 3.00 7.62 28.03
N SER A 574 3.46 6.57 28.71
CA SER A 574 4.11 5.41 28.07
C SER A 574 3.17 4.65 27.13
N GLU A 575 1.89 4.52 27.49
CA GLU A 575 0.88 3.90 26.64
C GLU A 575 0.52 4.77 25.43
N THR A 576 0.40 6.08 25.62
CA THR A 576 0.08 7.08 24.59
C THR A 576 1.20 7.17 23.54
N ASN A 577 2.46 7.37 23.96
CA ASN A 577 3.60 7.36 23.04
C ASN A 577 3.72 6.03 22.28
N ARG A 578 3.51 4.89 22.95
CA ARG A 578 3.49 3.57 22.28
C ARG A 578 2.41 3.50 21.20
N VAL A 579 1.23 4.08 21.41
CA VAL A 579 0.18 4.15 20.37
C VAL A 579 0.65 5.05 19.22
N GLY A 580 1.20 6.22 19.50
CA GLY A 580 1.74 7.16 18.49
C GLY A 580 2.81 6.51 17.61
N CYS A 581 3.82 5.89 18.20
CA CYS A 581 4.89 5.15 17.52
C CYS A 581 4.36 4.01 16.63
N ASN A 582 3.35 3.26 17.09
CA ASN A 582 2.73 2.19 16.28
C ASN A 582 1.96 2.78 15.08
N GLN A 583 1.23 3.88 15.25
CA GLN A 583 0.52 4.54 14.14
C GLN A 583 1.50 5.16 13.13
N LEU A 584 2.62 5.73 13.61
CA LEU A 584 3.70 6.23 12.76
C LEU A 584 4.33 5.12 11.91
N GLU A 585 4.63 3.96 12.49
CA GLU A 585 5.20 2.84 11.71
C GLU A 585 4.20 2.30 10.68
N ILE A 586 2.90 2.23 11.02
CA ILE A 586 1.83 1.93 10.05
C ILE A 586 1.77 2.99 8.92
N TYR A 587 1.86 4.27 9.26
CA TYR A 587 1.88 5.38 8.30
C TYR A 587 3.07 5.28 7.33
N ARG A 588 4.27 5.10 7.90
CA ARG A 588 5.54 4.95 7.18
C ARG A 588 5.56 3.75 6.24
N GLN A 589 5.03 2.60 6.67
CA GLN A 589 4.93 1.40 5.83
C GLN A 589 3.87 1.54 4.74
N SER A 590 2.78 2.27 5.01
CA SER A 590 1.68 2.45 4.06
C SER A 590 1.98 3.50 2.98
N PHE A 591 2.75 4.55 3.31
CA PHE A 591 2.95 5.76 2.49
C PHE A 591 4.43 6.19 2.41
N PRO A 592 5.35 5.31 1.99
CA PRO A 592 6.80 5.57 1.98
C PRO A 592 7.22 6.77 1.08
N GLU A 593 6.35 7.24 0.21
CA GLU A 593 6.52 8.43 -0.61
C GLU A 593 6.41 9.76 0.18
N LYS A 594 5.70 9.78 1.32
CA LYS A 594 5.45 10.99 2.15
C LYS A 594 6.63 11.35 3.07
N LYS A 595 7.86 11.36 2.52
CA LYS A 595 9.13 11.45 3.28
C LYS A 595 9.19 12.60 4.27
N ASP A 596 8.83 13.82 3.87
CA ASP A 596 8.95 15.00 4.74
C ASP A 596 7.94 14.97 5.90
N GLN A 597 6.73 14.48 5.64
CA GLN A 597 5.71 14.29 6.67
C GLN A 597 6.08 13.15 7.63
N ILE A 598 6.63 12.04 7.12
CA ILE A 598 7.18 10.97 7.96
C ILE A 598 8.30 11.53 8.86
N LYS A 599 9.23 12.32 8.31
CA LYS A 599 10.32 12.94 9.08
C LYS A 599 9.79 13.82 10.21
N ASN A 600 8.83 14.70 9.93
CA ASN A 600 8.24 15.57 10.94
C ASN A 600 7.52 14.79 12.05
N LEU A 601 6.82 13.70 11.71
CA LEU A 601 6.15 12.83 12.69
C LEU A 601 7.16 11.98 13.50
N CYS A 602 8.27 11.53 12.89
CA CYS A 602 9.38 10.90 13.62
C CYS A 602 9.96 11.86 14.66
N GLU A 603 10.35 13.08 14.25
CA GLU A 603 10.91 14.11 15.14
C GLU A 603 9.98 14.49 16.31
N LEU A 604 8.66 14.30 16.14
CA LEU A 604 7.68 14.45 17.20
C LEU A 604 7.75 13.27 18.18
N THR A 605 7.57 12.04 17.69
CA THR A 605 7.55 10.82 18.54
C THR A 605 8.89 10.55 19.25
N GLU A 606 10.02 10.99 18.68
CA GLU A 606 11.34 10.89 19.30
C GLU A 606 11.46 11.83 20.52
N LYS A 607 10.86 13.03 20.48
CA LYS A 607 10.83 13.95 21.63
C LYS A 607 9.97 13.39 22.76
N GLU A 608 8.82 12.80 22.43
CA GLU A 608 7.97 12.12 23.39
C GLU A 608 8.71 10.96 24.09
N ASP A 609 9.41 10.09 23.34
CA ASP A 609 10.14 8.96 23.91
C ASP A 609 11.27 9.42 24.84
N VAL A 610 12.04 10.46 24.45
CA VAL A 610 13.04 11.09 25.33
C VAL A 610 12.40 11.67 26.59
N PHE A 611 11.22 12.28 26.50
CA PHE A 611 10.47 12.76 27.67
C PHE A 611 10.03 11.61 28.58
N VAL A 612 9.48 10.52 28.02
CA VAL A 612 9.11 9.31 28.76
C VAL A 612 10.31 8.72 29.48
N GLN A 613 11.45 8.54 28.80
CA GLN A 613 12.67 8.02 29.42
C GLN A 613 13.14 8.89 30.61
N LYS A 614 13.07 10.22 30.47
CA LYS A 614 13.41 11.18 31.54
C LYS A 614 12.49 11.03 32.77
N ILE A 615 11.17 11.02 32.60
CA ILE A 615 10.24 10.93 33.74
C ILE A 615 10.29 9.56 34.43
N HIS A 616 10.55 8.47 33.69
CA HIS A 616 10.76 7.15 34.30
C HIS A 616 11.98 7.15 35.24
N HIS A 617 13.06 7.83 34.86
CA HIS A 617 14.25 7.97 35.70
C HIS A 617 14.01 8.86 36.92
N ILE A 618 13.40 10.04 36.75
CA ILE A 618 13.07 10.98 37.84
C ILE A 618 12.17 10.29 38.88
N TYR A 619 11.06 9.67 38.44
CA TYR A 619 10.14 8.99 39.35
C TYR A 619 10.81 7.81 40.05
N ALA A 620 11.62 7.01 39.33
CA ALA A 620 12.34 5.90 39.93
C ALA A 620 13.29 6.36 41.06
N ILE A 621 14.04 7.44 40.86
CA ILE A 621 14.85 8.06 41.92
C ILE A 621 13.96 8.52 43.08
N ASN A 622 12.88 9.24 42.77
CA ASN A 622 12.02 9.83 43.78
C ASN A 622 11.38 8.78 44.70
N ILE A 623 11.03 7.58 44.22
CA ILE A 623 10.39 6.55 45.05
C ILE A 623 11.34 5.70 45.88
N LEU A 624 12.64 5.68 45.57
CA LEU A 624 13.64 4.90 46.32
C LEU A 624 13.75 5.39 47.77
N GLN A 625 13.79 4.45 48.71
CA GLN A 625 14.15 4.74 50.10
C GLN A 625 15.38 3.96 50.54
N TYR A 626 15.35 2.62 50.46
CA TYR A 626 16.38 1.78 51.05
C TYR A 626 16.56 0.49 50.24
N LEU A 627 17.81 0.05 50.08
CA LEU A 627 18.17 -1.21 49.42
C LEU A 627 18.94 -2.07 50.42
N MET A 628 18.53 -3.33 50.56
CA MET A 628 19.22 -4.33 51.36
C MET A 628 19.46 -5.59 50.56
N ILE A 629 20.66 -6.15 50.68
CA ILE A 629 21.06 -7.42 50.08
C ILE A 629 21.34 -8.40 51.21
N ILE A 630 20.65 -9.54 51.16
CA ILE A 630 20.69 -10.62 52.15
C ILE A 630 21.36 -11.84 51.50
N ASN A 631 22.28 -12.50 52.18
CA ASN A 631 22.82 -13.78 51.70
C ASN A 631 21.78 -14.90 51.88
N ARG A 632 21.46 -15.64 50.81
CA ARG A 632 20.39 -16.68 50.84
C ARG A 632 20.70 -17.87 51.76
N LYS A 633 21.97 -18.15 52.07
CA LYS A 633 22.37 -19.28 52.94
C LYS A 633 22.35 -18.91 54.42
N SER A 634 22.82 -17.72 54.78
CA SER A 634 22.96 -17.31 56.19
C SER A 634 21.83 -16.42 56.71
N GLY A 635 21.06 -15.77 55.83
CA GLY A 635 20.06 -14.77 56.22
C GLY A 635 20.65 -13.43 56.72
N LEU A 636 21.99 -13.29 56.70
CA LEU A 636 22.66 -12.05 57.09
C LEU A 636 22.51 -10.98 56.00
N ALA A 637 22.25 -9.74 56.42
CA ALA A 637 22.34 -8.58 55.55
C ALA A 637 23.82 -8.33 55.24
N ILE A 638 24.22 -8.53 53.98
CA ILE A 638 25.62 -8.42 53.53
C ILE A 638 25.94 -7.06 52.92
N PHE A 639 24.92 -6.29 52.54
CA PHE A 639 25.07 -4.92 52.04
C PHE A 639 23.77 -4.13 52.24
N GLN A 640 23.90 -2.85 52.56
CA GLN A 640 22.79 -1.93 52.86
C GLN A 640 23.08 -0.56 52.22
N TYR A 641 22.04 0.12 51.72
CA TYR A 641 22.17 1.47 51.16
C TYR A 641 20.89 2.28 51.37
N ASP A 642 21.01 3.42 52.06
CA ASP A 642 19.96 4.42 52.21
C ASP A 642 20.04 5.49 51.11
N PHE A 643 18.96 5.66 50.36
CA PHE A 643 18.83 6.70 49.33
C PHE A 643 18.37 8.04 49.91
N THR A 644 17.80 8.05 51.11
CA THR A 644 17.16 9.23 51.71
C THR A 644 18.10 10.09 52.55
N LYS A 645 19.20 9.52 53.06
CA LYS A 645 20.09 10.13 54.07
C LYS A 645 19.30 10.57 55.32
N GLY A 646 18.34 9.73 55.71
CA GLY A 646 17.32 10.02 56.73
C GLY A 646 17.55 9.30 58.06
N ASP A 647 16.47 9.09 58.81
CA ASP A 647 16.50 8.32 60.06
C ASP A 647 17.02 6.90 59.82
N GLU A 648 18.01 6.46 60.60
CA GLU A 648 18.65 5.16 60.45
C GLU A 648 17.64 4.00 60.59
N ILE A 649 17.51 3.22 59.52
CA ILE A 649 16.73 1.99 59.50
C ILE A 649 17.66 0.84 59.93
N ASP A 650 17.31 0.17 61.03
CA ASP A 650 18.00 -1.05 61.49
C ASP A 650 17.79 -2.19 60.48
N GLY A 651 18.82 -2.44 59.66
CA GLY A 651 18.82 -3.47 58.63
C GLY A 651 18.83 -4.90 59.17
N ASP A 652 19.36 -5.14 60.37
CA ASP A 652 19.35 -6.48 60.99
C ASP A 652 17.93 -6.82 61.50
N LEU A 653 17.24 -5.83 62.09
CA LEU A 653 15.84 -5.97 62.47
C LEU A 653 14.94 -6.25 61.25
N ILE A 654 15.13 -5.54 60.14
CA ILE A 654 14.35 -5.79 58.91
C ILE A 654 14.74 -7.12 58.26
N SER A 655 16.02 -7.50 58.21
CA SER A 655 16.44 -8.79 57.65
C SER A 655 15.87 -9.97 58.45
N GLY A 656 15.92 -9.88 59.79
CA GLY A 656 15.31 -10.87 60.68
C GLY A 656 13.79 -10.98 60.48
N PHE A 657 13.08 -9.85 60.40
CA PHE A 657 11.64 -9.80 60.14
C PHE A 657 11.26 -10.41 58.77
N LEU A 658 11.97 -10.02 57.70
CA LEU A 658 11.73 -10.53 56.35
C LEU A 658 12.06 -12.03 56.21
N THR A 659 13.04 -12.53 56.97
CA THR A 659 13.39 -13.95 57.01
C THR A 659 12.31 -14.73 57.75
N ALA A 660 11.92 -14.29 58.96
CA ALA A 660 10.87 -14.93 59.75
C ALA A 660 9.51 -15.00 59.04
N ILE A 661 9.11 -13.93 58.35
CA ILE A 661 7.87 -13.91 57.54
C ILE A 661 7.93 -14.94 56.39
N GLN A 662 9.10 -15.21 55.83
CA GLN A 662 9.23 -16.17 54.73
C GLN A 662 9.29 -17.61 55.21
N ASP A 663 9.90 -17.89 56.35
CA ASP A 663 9.87 -19.22 56.93
C ASP A 663 8.45 -19.60 57.37
N PHE A 664 7.72 -18.65 57.97
CA PHE A 664 6.27 -18.76 58.20
C PHE A 664 5.47 -18.99 56.90
N GLY A 665 5.83 -18.29 55.81
CA GLY A 665 5.23 -18.50 54.49
C GLY A 665 5.44 -19.92 53.94
N LYS A 666 6.67 -20.45 54.00
CA LYS A 666 7.01 -21.82 53.57
C LYS A 666 6.27 -22.87 54.39
N GLU A 667 6.12 -22.64 55.69
CA GLU A 667 5.41 -23.54 56.62
C GLU A 667 3.91 -23.62 56.27
N ILE A 668 3.26 -22.48 56.00
CA ILE A 668 1.86 -22.45 55.53
C ILE A 668 1.69 -23.10 54.15
N SER A 669 2.61 -22.83 53.23
CA SER A 669 2.57 -23.36 51.85
C SER A 669 2.95 -24.85 51.75
N ARG A 670 3.13 -25.57 52.86
CA ARG A 670 3.48 -27.00 52.90
C ARG A 670 4.72 -27.37 52.09
N GLY A 671 5.68 -26.44 51.98
CA GLY A 671 6.90 -26.63 51.20
C GLY A 671 6.78 -26.41 49.69
N GLU A 672 5.66 -25.90 49.17
CA GLU A 672 5.67 -25.26 47.85
C GLU A 672 6.55 -23.98 47.88
N ASP A 673 7.32 -23.74 46.82
CA ASP A 673 8.38 -22.72 46.77
C ASP A 673 7.83 -21.30 46.56
N THR A 674 6.99 -20.84 47.50
CA THR A 674 6.35 -19.53 47.49
C THR A 674 7.26 -18.48 48.14
N SER A 675 8.23 -17.95 47.41
CA SER A 675 8.95 -16.75 47.86
C SER A 675 8.00 -15.54 47.84
N MET A 676 7.92 -14.81 48.97
CA MET A 676 7.17 -13.55 49.02
C MET A 676 7.88 -12.53 48.13
N LYS A 677 7.16 -11.98 47.14
CA LYS A 677 7.69 -11.02 46.14
C LYS A 677 7.43 -9.56 46.48
N LYS A 678 6.43 -9.29 47.31
CA LYS A 678 5.97 -7.94 47.64
C LYS A 678 5.31 -7.90 49.01
N LEU A 679 5.64 -6.87 49.78
CA LEU A 679 4.91 -6.44 50.97
C LEU A 679 4.50 -4.96 50.76
N ALA A 680 3.27 -4.59 51.08
CA ALA A 680 2.80 -3.20 51.01
C ALA A 680 2.16 -2.81 52.34
N TYR A 681 2.60 -1.71 52.93
CA TYR A 681 2.09 -1.24 54.22
C TYR A 681 2.01 0.29 54.25
N LYS A 682 0.77 0.80 54.22
CA LYS A 682 0.45 2.23 54.17
C LYS A 682 1.24 2.98 53.09
N ASN A 683 2.27 3.72 53.49
CA ASN A 683 3.00 4.67 52.66
C ASN A 683 4.32 4.10 52.11
N PHE A 684 4.62 2.82 52.38
CA PHE A 684 5.79 2.15 51.82
C PHE A 684 5.48 0.75 51.28
N GLN A 685 6.32 0.31 50.36
CA GLN A 685 6.27 -0.97 49.68
C GLN A 685 7.66 -1.58 49.65
N ILE A 686 7.78 -2.87 49.99
CA ILE A 686 9.01 -3.63 49.89
C ILE A 686 8.85 -4.58 48.70
N GLU A 687 9.64 -4.36 47.64
CA GLU A 687 9.81 -5.33 46.57
C GLU A 687 10.90 -6.32 46.95
N LEU A 688 10.64 -7.61 46.73
CA LEU A 688 11.56 -8.71 47.00
C LEU A 688 11.86 -9.46 45.69
N ASP A 689 13.12 -9.43 45.26
CA ASP A 689 13.62 -10.20 44.12
C ASP A 689 14.73 -11.17 44.59
N ASP A 690 14.77 -12.36 44.00
CA ASP A 690 15.75 -13.41 44.27
C ASP A 690 16.89 -13.36 43.24
N GLY A 691 18.14 -13.45 43.71
CA GLY A 691 19.34 -13.79 42.93
C GLY A 691 19.74 -15.26 43.09
N GLU A 692 20.88 -15.66 42.53
CA GLU A 692 21.45 -17.00 42.67
C GLU A 692 21.92 -17.26 44.12
N PHE A 693 22.66 -16.31 44.70
CA PHE A 693 23.25 -16.37 46.04
C PHE A 693 22.65 -15.33 47.01
N THR A 694 22.01 -14.29 46.46
CA THR A 694 21.50 -13.13 47.20
C THR A 694 19.99 -13.03 47.13
N LYS A 695 19.41 -12.30 48.08
CA LYS A 695 18.02 -11.90 48.08
C LYS A 695 17.93 -10.42 48.41
N ILE A 696 17.18 -9.68 47.60
CA ILE A 696 17.21 -8.24 47.62
C ILE A 696 15.86 -7.72 48.10
N ALA A 697 15.89 -6.81 49.07
CA ALA A 697 14.74 -6.06 49.54
C ALA A 697 14.92 -4.59 49.16
N LEU A 698 14.01 -4.09 48.32
CA LEU A 698 13.98 -2.70 47.90
C LEU A 698 12.75 -2.00 48.51
N ILE A 699 13.00 -1.10 49.47
CA ILE A 699 11.98 -0.31 50.14
C ILE A 699 11.74 0.96 49.34
N LEU A 700 10.47 1.21 49.04
CA LEU A 700 9.97 2.28 48.19
C LEU A 700 8.85 3.04 48.89
N LYS A 701 8.80 4.36 48.75
CA LYS A 701 7.69 5.20 49.24
C LYS A 701 6.51 5.32 48.26
N GLY A 702 6.48 4.45 47.24
CA GLY A 702 5.51 4.51 46.15
C GLY A 702 5.52 3.23 45.29
N LYS A 703 4.63 3.18 44.29
CA LYS A 703 4.47 2.01 43.41
C LYS A 703 5.57 1.95 42.34
N PRO A 704 6.35 0.86 42.23
CA PRO A 704 7.40 0.74 41.24
C PRO A 704 6.85 0.65 39.82
N ILE A 705 7.50 1.37 38.90
CA ILE A 705 7.27 1.28 37.46
C ILE A 705 8.18 0.22 36.82
N LYS A 706 7.80 -0.28 35.64
CA LYS A 706 8.54 -1.35 34.92
C LYS A 706 10.03 -1.03 34.70
N TYR A 707 10.37 0.26 34.55
CA TYR A 707 11.75 0.73 34.43
C TYR A 707 12.60 0.40 35.67
N LEU A 708 12.08 0.68 36.88
CA LEU A 708 12.79 0.40 38.13
C LEU A 708 13.01 -1.11 38.33
N ASN A 709 12.00 -1.94 38.04
CA ASN A 709 12.12 -3.39 38.14
C ASN A 709 13.16 -3.95 37.15
N LYS A 710 13.32 -3.32 35.97
CA LYS A 710 14.39 -3.68 35.02
C LYS A 710 15.77 -3.27 35.55
N LYS A 711 15.90 -2.07 36.12
CA LYS A 711 17.14 -1.58 36.76
C LYS A 711 17.57 -2.47 37.93
N LEU A 712 16.64 -2.84 38.81
CA LEU A 712 16.88 -3.76 39.94
C LEU A 712 17.43 -5.11 39.44
N LYS A 713 16.83 -5.70 38.40
CA LYS A 713 17.32 -6.98 37.84
C LYS A 713 18.68 -6.88 37.15
N THR A 714 19.04 -5.72 36.61
CA THR A 714 20.41 -5.47 36.13
C THR A 714 21.38 -5.36 37.31
N PHE A 715 21.03 -4.57 38.34
CA PHE A 715 21.84 -4.41 39.56
C PHE A 715 22.16 -5.75 40.22
N ILE A 716 21.15 -6.61 40.43
CA ILE A 716 21.32 -7.95 41.04
C ILE A 716 22.36 -8.77 40.28
N ARG A 717 22.27 -8.80 38.95
CA ARG A 717 23.21 -9.54 38.10
C ARG A 717 24.62 -8.97 38.14
N GLU A 718 24.76 -7.65 38.12
CA GLU A 718 26.08 -7.00 38.23
C GLU A 718 26.70 -7.25 39.60
N PHE A 719 25.93 -7.15 40.69
CA PHE A 719 26.38 -7.45 42.05
C PHE A 719 26.85 -8.91 42.19
N GLU A 720 26.02 -9.89 41.82
CA GLU A 720 26.39 -11.31 41.93
C GLU A 720 27.52 -11.73 41.00
N THR A 721 27.70 -11.04 39.87
CA THR A 721 28.86 -11.26 38.99
C THR A 721 30.14 -10.67 39.59
N THR A 722 30.05 -9.49 40.22
CA THR A 722 31.19 -8.78 40.81
C THR A 722 31.73 -9.51 42.03
N PHE A 723 30.86 -9.94 42.95
CA PHE A 723 31.24 -10.56 44.22
C PHE A 723 31.03 -12.09 44.24
N LYS A 724 31.17 -12.75 43.08
CA LYS A 724 30.80 -14.17 42.92
C LYS A 724 31.58 -15.10 43.86
N THR A 725 32.86 -14.85 44.04
CA THR A 725 33.76 -15.71 44.83
C THR A 725 33.45 -15.60 46.32
N GLU A 726 33.17 -14.38 46.76
CA GLU A 726 32.85 -13.94 48.11
C GLU A 726 31.48 -14.46 48.52
N LEU A 727 30.49 -14.39 47.62
CA LEU A 727 29.14 -14.96 47.82
C LEU A 727 29.15 -16.49 47.90
N GLN A 728 29.97 -17.17 47.10
CA GLN A 728 30.07 -18.63 47.12
C GLN A 728 30.74 -19.16 48.38
N ASN A 729 31.81 -18.49 48.83
CA ASN A 729 32.63 -18.88 49.97
C ASN A 729 32.39 -17.99 51.22
N PHE A 730 31.20 -17.42 51.34
CA PHE A 730 30.88 -16.44 52.38
C PHE A 730 31.13 -16.99 53.80
N ASN A 731 32.01 -16.30 54.52
CA ASN A 731 32.52 -16.70 55.84
C ASN A 731 31.99 -15.83 57.00
N GLY A 732 31.11 -14.87 56.71
CA GLY A 732 30.59 -13.89 57.67
C GLY A 732 31.19 -12.49 57.56
N ASP A 733 32.28 -12.28 56.80
CA ASP A 733 32.83 -10.95 56.53
C ASP A 733 31.97 -10.19 55.51
N VAL A 734 31.35 -9.09 55.94
CA VAL A 734 30.48 -8.24 55.10
C VAL A 734 31.21 -7.05 54.48
N ALA A 735 32.38 -6.65 55.02
CA ALA A 735 33.11 -5.47 54.53
C ALA A 735 33.63 -5.66 53.09
N VAL A 736 33.75 -6.91 52.63
CA VAL A 736 34.09 -7.25 51.24
C VAL A 736 33.07 -6.74 50.22
N PHE A 737 31.84 -6.41 50.65
CA PHE A 737 30.77 -5.89 49.78
C PHE A 737 30.64 -4.36 49.78
N ASP A 738 31.39 -3.64 50.62
CA ASP A 738 31.37 -2.16 50.68
C ASP A 738 31.54 -1.47 49.29
N PRO A 739 32.38 -1.97 48.35
CA PRO A 739 32.50 -1.38 47.00
C PRO A 739 31.20 -1.43 46.17
N ALA A 740 30.16 -2.14 46.61
CA ALA A 740 28.87 -2.17 45.91
C ALA A 740 28.14 -0.82 45.89
N VAL A 741 28.55 0.16 46.72
CA VAL A 741 28.10 1.56 46.64
C VAL A 741 28.26 2.12 45.23
N ASP A 742 29.35 1.79 44.52
CA ASP A 742 29.60 2.23 43.15
C ASP A 742 28.60 1.61 42.16
N LEU A 743 28.19 0.35 42.37
CA LEU A 743 27.17 -0.33 41.57
C LEU A 743 25.78 0.26 41.81
N VAL A 744 25.46 0.65 43.04
CA VAL A 744 24.19 1.33 43.37
C VAL A 744 24.14 2.69 42.68
N THR A 745 25.18 3.50 42.86
CA THR A 745 25.31 4.83 42.24
C THR A 745 25.20 4.72 40.72
N LYS A 746 26.00 3.86 40.07
CA LYS A 746 25.95 3.61 38.62
C LYS A 746 24.57 3.18 38.11
N THR A 747 23.79 2.45 38.92
CA THR A 747 22.52 1.86 38.45
C THR A 747 21.31 2.76 38.71
N PHE A 748 21.26 3.44 39.85
CA PHE A 748 20.07 4.15 40.33
C PHE A 748 20.23 5.68 40.39
N GLN A 749 21.46 6.19 40.33
CA GLN A 749 21.78 7.64 40.32
C GLN A 749 22.42 8.04 38.98
#